data_AF-M5T7V6-F1
#
_entry.id   AF-M5T7V6-F1
#
_cell.length_a   1.000
_cell.length_b   1.000
_cell.length_c   1.000
_cell.angle_alpha   90.00
_cell.angle_beta   90.00
_cell.angle_gamma   90.00
#
_symmetry.space_group_name_H-M   'P 1'
#
loop_
_entity.id
_entity.type
_entity.pdbx_description
1 polymer ?
#
loop_
_entity_poly.entity_id
_entity_poly.type
_entity_poly.pdbx_seq_one_letter_code
_entity_poly.pdbx_strand_id
1 'polypeptide(L)'
;MGALLLGCSRAPDAVQPSQVPSKTEDSAVALRSIVSQTEESTRGNRSESSAQDRDAAIATADRLAMQGDLAGASELFQKWLLVSPDDVEVLFRLANVRAASGRLDQAIELLDEIPEEHPEAGLPSLGQSADWCFQLQRYDEAERRYRKVIEKVPAAVPPRRQLAYLLNRQGRRHEAATHIFELCRHGDVHQDELHALVILTDAMYDDPSRPDELEEGTLPYWPIGECGEARRLFAVQQYDHVISTLHERVEAGEAMPAEMALYGRAVAETQDDDRFRWWLARTTSETKDFADYWAAIGAYESRHHRFPQAVRALGEAISRDPSDFISIGRIRQPLIALGHVELADRWNVRWSALRDTMKFNNQIAQSNEPNVDAIAALAATLFKLERRLEAVLWKILESGYRGLATSEIKRLSVERRRIVATGEAFPSEQERLCGLDLNRYPVPKFDVLPSERLEFHAANRTDENTVHACFANVASKSGLHHTYRVSSTDASQQYSIHQTLGGGVAVIDFDLDGAADLAFAQGGSDPPSFRGDVSNQLYRNADSLFVDVTNASGTTELQYSLGLTSGDWNQDGFPDLVVSNIGTGVLLINNGDGTFSRRTLSNSDNRERVPSSIAMGDLDGDHLPDIFQCVYVDDPDINRKPPLDASGRVVRAVSPGEYRVGADEIMINDGEGNVRSTSFRDRDRDHSYALGVVVTDLDGNPGNEVFVGNDLLPNQLWTRDRVEQDWNDVATLKGCAFDDSGVATGSMGIAIGDFDSSGTLDIHISNYENQNSTLFLADKDAYQDRSVPFRLAGPTRNMVGFGSQAIDFDNDSNLDLMITNGHLDDSMENHSSFRQRPQLLSNSGSDFRLVEFSDPSGYWASSYLGRGMARLDFNRDGKNDVVITHIGQPSALLLNETSTNHHWMQVQLIGTESERDAIGARVRARWSKREAVEWSAAGDGYLSRNEHVISFGLGPASTPVEIEVRWPSGKRQVHRDIKVDQRVLIVEGQAEHYGVF
;
A
#
# COMPACT_ATOMS: atom_id res chain seq x y z
N MET A 1 8.47 -20.97 -34.47
CA MET A 1 8.67 -21.46 -35.86
C MET A 1 8.10 -22.87 -35.98
N GLY A 2 7.14 -23.10 -36.89
CA GLY A 2 6.80 -24.43 -37.41
C GLY A 2 5.53 -25.13 -36.86
N ALA A 3 4.39 -24.81 -37.48
CA ALA A 3 3.22 -25.67 -37.78
C ALA A 3 2.57 -26.54 -36.67
N LEU A 4 1.39 -26.11 -36.22
CA LEU A 4 0.30 -26.99 -35.80
C LEU A 4 -0.62 -27.22 -37.00
N LEU A 5 -0.53 -28.41 -37.61
CA LEU A 5 -1.62 -29.13 -38.26
C LEU A 5 -1.09 -30.49 -38.69
N LEU A 6 -1.52 -31.55 -37.99
CA LEU A 6 -1.87 -32.89 -38.51
C LEU A 6 -1.83 -33.91 -37.36
N GLY A 7 -3.01 -34.33 -36.90
CA GLY A 7 -3.17 -35.51 -36.06
C GLY A 7 -4.12 -36.50 -36.73
N CYS A 8 -3.58 -37.57 -37.34
CA CYS A 8 -4.13 -38.94 -37.27
C CYS A 8 -3.23 -39.92 -38.06
N SER A 9 -2.38 -40.67 -37.35
CA SER A 9 -2.37 -42.15 -37.38
C SER A 9 -1.15 -42.72 -36.65
N ARG A 10 -1.41 -43.45 -35.56
CA ARG A 10 -0.79 -44.76 -35.25
C ARG A 10 -1.44 -45.35 -33.99
N ALA A 11 -1.88 -46.60 -34.10
CA ALA A 11 -2.55 -47.38 -33.07
C ALA A 11 -1.62 -47.81 -31.92
N PRO A 12 -2.18 -48.21 -30.78
CA PRO A 12 -1.93 -49.59 -30.33
C PRO A 12 -3.18 -50.34 -29.79
N ASP A 13 -3.16 -51.64 -30.05
CA ASP A 13 -3.74 -52.81 -29.39
C ASP A 13 -5.05 -52.76 -28.55
N ALA A 14 -6.01 -53.50 -29.12
CA ALA A 14 -7.16 -54.22 -28.58
C ALA A 14 -7.33 -54.38 -27.05
N VAL A 15 -8.46 -53.87 -26.54
CA VAL A 15 -9.37 -54.58 -25.61
C VAL A 15 -10.82 -54.14 -25.91
N GLN A 16 -11.73 -55.10 -26.14
CA GLN A 16 -13.18 -54.90 -26.38
C GLN A 16 -13.89 -54.29 -25.14
N PRO A 17 -15.05 -53.60 -25.30
CA PRO A 17 -16.31 -54.31 -25.04
C PRO A 17 -17.59 -53.83 -25.80
N SER A 18 -18.43 -54.83 -26.11
CA SER A 18 -19.92 -54.89 -26.07
C SER A 18 -20.80 -53.67 -26.42
N GLN A 19 -21.43 -53.78 -27.59
CA GLN A 19 -22.89 -53.77 -27.87
C GLN A 19 -23.88 -52.88 -27.04
N VAL A 20 -24.45 -51.90 -27.78
CA VAL A 20 -25.91 -51.57 -27.96
C VAL A 20 -26.61 -50.69 -26.88
N PRO A 21 -27.63 -49.83 -27.21
CA PRO A 21 -28.10 -49.29 -28.49
C PRO A 21 -28.13 -47.75 -28.61
N SER A 22 -28.14 -47.34 -29.88
CA SER A 22 -28.56 -46.06 -30.46
C SER A 22 -30.00 -45.62 -30.16
N LYS A 23 -30.16 -44.31 -29.92
CA LYS A 23 -31.32 -43.40 -30.20
C LYS A 23 -30.87 -42.04 -29.62
N THR A 24 -30.82 -40.91 -30.32
CA THR A 24 -31.72 -40.31 -31.31
C THR A 24 -30.94 -39.25 -32.10
N GLU A 25 -31.21 -39.20 -33.40
CA GLU A 25 -30.95 -38.09 -34.31
C GLU A 25 -31.64 -36.80 -33.83
N ASP A 26 -30.99 -35.64 -33.98
CA ASP A 26 -31.56 -34.52 -34.73
C ASP A 26 -30.57 -33.35 -34.84
N SER A 27 -30.78 -32.52 -35.87
CA SER A 27 -30.11 -31.25 -36.23
C SER A 27 -28.84 -31.29 -37.10
N ALA A 28 -28.99 -31.80 -38.32
CA ALA A 28 -28.22 -31.35 -39.48
C ALA A 28 -29.03 -31.47 -40.78
N VAL A 29 -30.17 -30.79 -40.87
CA VAL A 29 -30.91 -30.59 -42.13
C VAL A 29 -31.56 -29.22 -42.13
N ALA A 30 -30.89 -28.23 -42.72
CA ALA A 30 -31.54 -27.04 -43.26
C ALA A 30 -30.54 -26.31 -44.18
N LEU A 31 -30.59 -26.64 -45.48
CA LEU A 31 -30.36 -25.76 -46.65
C LEU A 31 -30.16 -26.62 -47.91
N ARG A 32 -31.21 -27.33 -48.35
CA ARG A 32 -31.36 -27.75 -49.76
C ARG A 32 -32.85 -27.73 -50.15
N SER A 33 -33.09 -27.18 -51.35
CA SER A 33 -34.39 -26.99 -52.06
C SER A 33 -35.19 -25.77 -51.56
N ILE A 34 -35.75 -24.85 -52.38
CA ILE A 34 -36.30 -24.87 -53.74
C ILE A 34 -36.25 -23.43 -54.32
N VAL A 35 -35.75 -23.23 -55.55
CA VAL A 35 -36.43 -22.45 -56.63
C VAL A 35 -36.01 -23.03 -57.99
N SER A 36 -37.02 -23.23 -58.83
CA SER A 36 -37.07 -23.97 -60.08
C SER A 36 -36.54 -23.23 -61.32
N GLN A 37 -36.01 -24.05 -62.24
CA GLN A 37 -36.21 -24.04 -63.70
C GLN A 37 -36.74 -22.75 -64.35
N THR A 38 -35.88 -22.10 -65.16
CA THR A 38 -36.15 -21.86 -66.59
C THR A 38 -34.83 -21.55 -67.29
N GLU A 39 -34.61 -22.26 -68.42
CA GLU A 39 -33.69 -22.00 -69.55
C GLU A 39 -32.77 -23.18 -69.87
N GLU A 40 -33.37 -24.20 -70.49
CA GLU A 40 -32.65 -25.15 -71.34
C GLU A 40 -32.50 -24.55 -72.74
N SER A 41 -31.27 -24.35 -73.19
CA SER A 41 -30.71 -25.08 -74.35
C SER A 41 -29.50 -24.36 -74.94
N THR A 42 -28.50 -25.16 -75.33
CA THR A 42 -27.25 -24.83 -76.04
C THR A 42 -26.07 -24.26 -75.25
N ARG A 43 -25.46 -25.09 -74.37
CA ARG A 43 -24.01 -25.05 -74.04
C ARG A 43 -23.51 -26.33 -73.33
N GLY A 44 -23.90 -27.51 -73.80
CA GLY A 44 -23.29 -28.78 -73.36
C GLY A 44 -21.95 -29.02 -74.08
N ASN A 45 -20.97 -29.61 -73.39
CA ASN A 45 -19.66 -30.11 -73.87
C ASN A 45 -18.39 -29.23 -73.82
N ARG A 46 -18.35 -28.06 -73.18
CA ARG A 46 -17.06 -27.37 -72.89
C ARG A 46 -16.74 -27.09 -71.42
N SER A 47 -17.73 -27.07 -70.51
CA SER A 47 -17.50 -26.77 -69.09
C SER A 47 -17.04 -27.96 -68.25
N GLU A 48 -17.37 -29.20 -68.63
CA GLU A 48 -16.98 -30.40 -67.86
C GLU A 48 -15.49 -30.77 -68.04
N SER A 49 -14.92 -30.55 -69.23
CA SER A 49 -13.49 -30.82 -69.49
C SER A 49 -12.58 -29.83 -68.78
N SER A 50 -12.92 -28.52 -68.75
CA SER A 50 -12.09 -27.53 -68.05
C SER A 50 -12.13 -27.68 -66.53
N ALA A 51 -13.25 -28.15 -65.97
CA ALA A 51 -13.38 -28.44 -64.55
C ALA A 51 -12.59 -29.69 -64.13
N GLN A 52 -12.59 -30.76 -64.95
CA GLN A 52 -11.75 -31.94 -64.70
C GLN A 52 -10.25 -31.64 -64.81
N ASP A 53 -9.85 -30.79 -65.75
CA ASP A 53 -8.46 -30.34 -65.91
C ASP A 53 -8.02 -29.42 -64.75
N ARG A 54 -8.92 -28.57 -64.25
CA ARG A 54 -8.71 -27.74 -63.04
C ARG A 54 -8.43 -28.59 -61.81
N ASP A 55 -9.32 -29.52 -61.50
CA ASP A 55 -9.23 -30.31 -60.27
C ASP A 55 -8.03 -31.27 -60.31
N ALA A 56 -7.65 -31.77 -61.50
CA ALA A 56 -6.43 -32.54 -61.69
C ALA A 56 -5.15 -31.69 -61.49
N ALA A 57 -5.16 -30.42 -61.91
CA ALA A 57 -4.04 -29.50 -61.70
C ALA A 57 -3.88 -29.13 -60.22
N ILE A 58 -4.99 -28.82 -59.52
CA ILE A 58 -5.00 -28.55 -58.08
C ILE A 58 -4.50 -29.77 -57.30
N ALA A 59 -5.03 -30.97 -57.58
CA ALA A 59 -4.61 -32.20 -56.90
C ALA A 59 -3.14 -32.58 -57.15
N THR A 60 -2.56 -32.15 -58.28
CA THR A 60 -1.13 -32.34 -58.57
C THR A 60 -0.28 -31.35 -57.78
N ALA A 61 -0.68 -30.08 -57.73
CA ALA A 61 0.00 -29.04 -56.96
C ALA A 61 -0.04 -29.32 -55.44
N ASP A 62 -1.20 -29.75 -54.91
CA ASP A 62 -1.32 -30.16 -53.50
C ASP A 62 -0.38 -31.33 -53.16
N ARG A 63 -0.24 -32.30 -54.07
CA ARG A 63 0.64 -33.47 -53.85
C ARG A 63 2.10 -33.06 -53.82
N LEU A 64 2.51 -32.12 -54.66
CA LEU A 64 3.86 -31.54 -54.63
C LEU A 64 4.11 -30.78 -53.33
N ALA A 65 3.14 -29.97 -52.87
CA ALA A 65 3.22 -29.26 -51.60
C ALA A 65 3.36 -30.23 -50.41
N MET A 66 2.58 -31.32 -50.38
CA MET A 66 2.68 -32.38 -49.36
C MET A 66 4.02 -33.12 -49.38
N GLN A 67 4.70 -33.18 -50.54
CA GLN A 67 6.01 -33.79 -50.71
C GLN A 67 7.17 -32.82 -50.39
N GLY A 68 6.86 -31.57 -50.00
CA GLY A 68 7.85 -30.53 -49.70
C GLY A 68 8.37 -29.76 -50.92
N ASP A 69 7.88 -30.05 -52.13
CA ASP A 69 8.21 -29.28 -53.33
C ASP A 69 7.27 -28.06 -53.47
N LEU A 70 7.53 -27.08 -52.60
CA LEU A 70 6.76 -25.84 -52.54
C LEU A 70 6.96 -24.95 -53.79
N ALA A 71 8.11 -25.06 -54.45
CA ALA A 71 8.42 -24.31 -55.67
C ALA A 71 7.60 -24.84 -56.86
N GLY A 72 7.58 -26.17 -57.06
CA GLY A 72 6.78 -26.82 -58.10
C GLY A 72 5.28 -26.64 -57.88
N ALA A 73 4.81 -26.74 -56.63
CA ALA A 73 3.41 -26.46 -56.29
C ALA A 73 3.03 -25.00 -56.60
N SER A 74 3.89 -24.04 -56.24
CA SER A 74 3.65 -22.62 -56.49
C SER A 74 3.61 -22.28 -57.98
N GLU A 75 4.48 -22.88 -58.81
CA GLU A 75 4.52 -22.63 -60.25
C GLU A 75 3.23 -23.13 -60.93
N LEU A 76 2.72 -24.29 -60.52
CA LEU A 76 1.47 -24.84 -61.03
C LEU A 76 0.25 -23.98 -60.66
N PHE A 77 0.16 -23.51 -59.41
CA PHE A 77 -0.91 -22.61 -59.00
C PHE A 77 -0.84 -21.25 -59.71
N GLN A 78 0.36 -20.66 -59.88
CA GLN A 78 0.52 -19.41 -60.63
C GLN A 78 0.15 -19.57 -62.11
N LYS A 79 0.53 -20.69 -62.74
CA LYS A 79 0.16 -21.00 -64.12
C LYS A 79 -1.35 -21.10 -64.30
N TRP A 80 -2.06 -21.58 -63.28
CA TRP A 80 -3.52 -21.61 -63.28
C TRP A 80 -4.14 -20.22 -63.10
N LEU A 81 -3.61 -19.39 -62.18
CA LEU A 81 -4.08 -18.01 -61.98
C LEU A 81 -3.85 -17.12 -63.21
N LEU A 82 -2.85 -17.41 -64.07
CA LEU A 82 -2.71 -16.74 -65.36
C LEU A 82 -3.88 -17.01 -66.33
N VAL A 83 -4.58 -18.13 -66.16
CA VAL A 83 -5.74 -18.54 -66.98
C VAL A 83 -7.06 -18.13 -66.33
N SER A 84 -7.12 -18.13 -64.99
CA SER A 84 -8.29 -17.73 -64.20
C SER A 84 -7.85 -16.94 -62.97
N PRO A 85 -7.64 -15.62 -63.10
CA PRO A 85 -7.10 -14.77 -62.04
C PRO A 85 -7.98 -14.73 -60.78
N ASP A 86 -9.29 -14.86 -60.94
CA ASP A 86 -10.27 -14.76 -59.85
C ASP A 86 -10.59 -16.12 -59.19
N ASP A 87 -9.78 -17.16 -59.41
CA ASP A 87 -9.99 -18.49 -58.81
C ASP A 87 -9.58 -18.48 -57.32
N VAL A 88 -10.54 -18.15 -56.47
CA VAL A 88 -10.40 -17.97 -55.02
C VAL A 88 -9.80 -19.19 -54.31
N GLU A 89 -10.14 -20.41 -54.73
CA GLU A 89 -9.57 -21.63 -54.14
C GLU A 89 -8.07 -21.74 -54.42
N VAL A 90 -7.65 -21.38 -55.63
CA VAL A 90 -6.25 -21.42 -56.04
C VAL A 90 -5.45 -20.29 -55.40
N LEU A 91 -6.04 -19.10 -55.24
CA LEU A 91 -5.45 -18.00 -54.47
C LEU A 91 -5.15 -18.42 -53.02
N PHE A 92 -6.14 -19.02 -52.34
CA PHE A 92 -5.99 -19.47 -50.96
C PHE A 92 -4.92 -20.56 -50.81
N ARG A 93 -4.89 -21.53 -51.73
CA ARG A 93 -3.87 -22.60 -51.73
C ARG A 93 -2.48 -22.07 -52.04
N LEU A 94 -2.35 -21.15 -53.00
CA LEU A 94 -1.07 -20.49 -53.30
C LEU A 94 -0.57 -19.69 -52.11
N ALA A 95 -1.45 -18.97 -51.40
CA ALA A 95 -1.11 -18.25 -50.18
C ALA A 95 -0.54 -19.21 -49.11
N ASN A 96 -1.18 -20.36 -48.88
CA ASN A 96 -0.66 -21.36 -47.94
C ASN A 96 0.71 -21.93 -48.34
N VAL A 97 0.95 -22.17 -49.64
CA VAL A 97 2.26 -22.60 -50.15
C VAL A 97 3.33 -21.51 -49.96
N ARG A 98 2.97 -20.23 -50.15
CA ARG A 98 3.86 -19.08 -49.90
C ARG A 98 4.19 -18.96 -48.41
N ALA A 99 3.20 -19.10 -47.54
CA ALA A 99 3.39 -19.11 -46.09
C ALA A 99 4.28 -20.27 -45.63
N ALA A 100 4.06 -21.48 -46.13
CA ALA A 100 4.91 -22.65 -45.85
C ALA A 100 6.36 -22.46 -46.34
N SER A 101 6.58 -21.59 -47.33
CA SER A 101 7.91 -21.19 -47.83
C SER A 101 8.55 -20.04 -47.04
N GLY A 102 7.94 -19.59 -45.95
CA GLY A 102 8.40 -18.47 -45.12
C GLY A 102 8.09 -17.07 -45.69
N ARG A 103 7.31 -16.97 -46.76
CA ARG A 103 6.97 -15.69 -47.42
C ARG A 103 5.58 -15.20 -47.01
N LEU A 104 5.44 -14.83 -45.74
CA LEU A 104 4.15 -14.44 -45.17
C LEU A 104 3.58 -13.16 -45.77
N ASP A 105 4.40 -12.15 -46.11
CA ASP A 105 3.90 -10.92 -46.74
C ASP A 105 3.22 -11.18 -48.10
N GLN A 106 3.85 -12.00 -48.95
CA GLN A 106 3.27 -12.40 -50.25
C GLN A 106 2.01 -13.24 -50.06
N ALA A 107 1.95 -14.04 -48.98
CA ALA A 107 0.78 -14.84 -48.67
C ALA A 107 -0.40 -13.95 -48.22
N ILE A 108 -0.13 -12.89 -47.45
CA ILE A 108 -1.14 -11.89 -47.04
C ILE A 108 -1.67 -11.14 -48.27
N GLU A 109 -0.80 -10.67 -49.16
CA GLU A 109 -1.21 -9.98 -50.39
C GLU A 109 -2.18 -10.84 -51.23
N LEU A 110 -1.87 -12.13 -51.40
CA LEU A 110 -2.73 -13.07 -52.13
C LEU A 110 -4.08 -13.31 -51.44
N LEU A 111 -4.14 -13.26 -50.11
CA LEU A 111 -5.40 -13.36 -49.37
C LEU A 111 -6.22 -12.07 -49.40
N ASP A 112 -5.56 -10.91 -49.46
CA ASP A 112 -6.22 -9.59 -49.59
C ASP A 112 -6.86 -9.40 -50.98
N GLU A 113 -6.46 -10.17 -52.00
CA GLU A 113 -7.12 -10.23 -53.31
C GLU A 113 -8.50 -10.91 -53.26
N ILE A 114 -8.77 -11.73 -52.24
CA ILE A 114 -10.06 -12.43 -52.08
C ILE A 114 -11.10 -11.46 -51.49
N PRO A 115 -12.24 -11.21 -52.16
CA PRO A 115 -13.25 -10.29 -51.65
C PRO A 115 -13.81 -10.71 -50.28
N GLU A 116 -13.91 -9.76 -49.35
CA GLU A 116 -14.40 -10.00 -47.98
C GLU A 116 -15.85 -10.56 -47.93
N GLU A 117 -16.64 -10.34 -48.99
CA GLU A 117 -18.02 -10.83 -49.12
C GLU A 117 -18.13 -12.20 -49.81
N HIS A 118 -17.01 -12.83 -50.18
CA HIS A 118 -17.03 -14.14 -50.81
C HIS A 118 -17.59 -15.20 -49.82
N PRO A 119 -18.65 -15.94 -50.20
CA PRO A 119 -19.45 -16.75 -49.26
C PRO A 119 -18.69 -17.88 -48.56
N GLU A 120 -17.66 -18.44 -49.21
CA GLU A 120 -16.93 -19.60 -48.67
C GLU A 120 -15.49 -19.28 -48.21
N ALA A 121 -14.92 -18.15 -48.64
CA ALA A 121 -13.48 -17.90 -48.51
C ALA A 121 -13.12 -16.53 -47.96
N GLY A 122 -14.04 -15.55 -47.95
CA GLY A 122 -13.75 -14.21 -47.44
C GLY A 122 -13.34 -14.23 -45.96
N LEU A 123 -14.14 -14.89 -45.12
CA LEU A 123 -13.86 -15.01 -43.68
C LEU A 123 -12.62 -15.85 -43.35
N PRO A 124 -12.41 -17.05 -43.92
CA PRO A 124 -11.16 -17.80 -43.73
C PRO A 124 -9.91 -17.04 -44.16
N SER A 125 -9.95 -16.30 -45.28
CA SER A 125 -8.82 -15.51 -45.77
C SER A 125 -8.48 -14.37 -44.82
N LEU A 126 -9.50 -13.70 -44.30
CA LEU A 126 -9.35 -12.62 -43.34
C LEU A 126 -8.79 -13.10 -41.99
N GLY A 127 -9.25 -14.26 -41.50
CA GLY A 127 -8.72 -14.87 -40.27
C GLY A 127 -7.27 -15.33 -40.42
N GLN A 128 -6.96 -16.03 -41.52
CA GLN A 128 -5.61 -16.53 -41.76
C GLN A 128 -4.58 -15.41 -41.99
N SER A 129 -4.97 -14.34 -42.69
CA SER A 129 -4.11 -13.16 -42.87
C SER A 129 -3.92 -12.40 -41.57
N ALA A 130 -4.90 -12.38 -40.65
CA ALA A 130 -4.75 -11.82 -39.31
C ALA A 130 -3.68 -12.56 -38.49
N ASP A 131 -3.72 -13.90 -38.48
CA ASP A 131 -2.72 -14.74 -37.79
C ASP A 131 -1.31 -14.50 -38.34
N TRP A 132 -1.17 -14.34 -39.66
CA TRP A 132 0.13 -14.05 -40.28
C TRP A 132 0.60 -12.61 -40.02
N CYS A 133 -0.29 -11.62 -40.00
CA CYS A 133 0.04 -10.26 -39.55
C CYS A 133 0.56 -10.30 -38.11
N PHE A 134 -0.07 -11.08 -37.24
CA PHE A 134 0.37 -11.25 -35.86
C PHE A 134 1.78 -11.86 -35.78
N GLN A 135 2.07 -12.91 -36.56
CA GLN A 135 3.40 -13.53 -36.63
C GLN A 135 4.48 -12.59 -37.16
N LEU A 136 4.12 -11.68 -38.06
CA LEU A 136 4.99 -10.63 -38.60
C LEU A 136 5.08 -9.38 -37.70
N GLN A 137 4.47 -9.40 -36.51
CA GLN A 137 4.41 -8.26 -35.59
C GLN A 137 3.71 -7.02 -36.18
N ARG A 138 2.88 -7.19 -37.21
CA ARG A 138 2.01 -6.17 -37.79
C ARG A 138 0.72 -6.09 -36.97
N TYR A 139 0.83 -5.69 -35.71
CA TYR A 139 -0.23 -5.84 -34.71
C TYR A 139 -1.50 -5.03 -35.02
N ASP A 140 -1.38 -3.78 -35.48
CA ASP A 140 -2.53 -2.95 -35.84
C ASP A 140 -3.34 -3.56 -36.99
N GLU A 141 -2.65 -4.20 -37.92
CA GLU A 141 -3.24 -4.91 -39.04
C GLU A 141 -3.92 -6.21 -38.61
N ALA A 142 -3.31 -6.94 -37.69
CA ALA A 142 -3.91 -8.13 -37.09
C ALA A 142 -5.19 -7.77 -36.32
N GLU A 143 -5.15 -6.75 -35.46
CA GLU A 143 -6.31 -6.28 -34.70
C GLU A 143 -7.49 -5.90 -35.62
N ARG A 144 -7.25 -5.06 -36.64
CA ARG A 144 -8.30 -4.65 -37.58
C ARG A 144 -8.97 -5.85 -38.25
N ARG A 145 -8.17 -6.85 -38.67
CA ARG A 145 -8.68 -8.06 -39.32
C ARG A 145 -9.45 -8.95 -38.34
N TYR A 146 -8.95 -9.17 -37.12
CA TYR A 146 -9.70 -9.92 -36.10
C TYR A 146 -11.05 -9.27 -35.75
N ARG A 147 -11.09 -7.95 -35.56
CA ARG A 147 -12.34 -7.22 -35.29
C ARG A 147 -13.38 -7.44 -36.39
N LYS A 148 -12.97 -7.31 -37.66
CA LYS A 148 -13.86 -7.59 -38.81
C LYS A 148 -14.40 -9.03 -38.82
N VAL A 149 -13.57 -10.03 -38.50
CA VAL A 149 -14.04 -11.43 -38.41
C VAL A 149 -15.08 -11.58 -37.30
N ILE A 150 -14.84 -10.97 -36.14
CA ILE A 150 -15.75 -11.03 -34.98
C ILE A 150 -17.06 -10.28 -35.25
N GLU A 151 -17.03 -9.15 -35.96
CA GLU A 151 -18.23 -8.42 -36.36
C GLU A 151 -19.15 -9.26 -37.26
N LYS A 152 -18.58 -10.01 -38.22
CA LYS A 152 -19.35 -10.89 -39.10
C LYS A 152 -19.77 -12.19 -38.41
N VAL A 153 -18.94 -12.74 -37.52
CA VAL A 153 -19.22 -13.98 -36.78
C VAL A 153 -18.92 -13.80 -35.29
N PRO A 154 -19.88 -13.27 -34.49
CA PRO A 154 -19.66 -12.98 -33.07
C PRO A 154 -19.26 -14.20 -32.22
N ALA A 155 -19.69 -15.40 -32.61
CA ALA A 155 -19.41 -16.66 -31.91
C ALA A 155 -18.05 -17.29 -32.29
N ALA A 156 -17.23 -16.64 -33.14
CA ALA A 156 -15.94 -17.19 -33.55
C ALA A 156 -14.92 -17.13 -32.39
N VAL A 157 -14.65 -18.29 -31.78
CA VAL A 157 -13.73 -18.41 -30.63
C VAL A 157 -12.26 -18.09 -30.98
N PRO A 158 -11.63 -18.67 -32.03
CA PRO A 158 -10.19 -18.48 -32.24
C PRO A 158 -9.77 -17.02 -32.50
N PRO A 159 -10.43 -16.25 -33.38
CA PRO A 159 -10.13 -14.82 -33.58
C PRO A 159 -10.32 -13.98 -32.32
N ARG A 160 -11.34 -14.31 -31.51
CA ARG A 160 -11.64 -13.62 -30.26
C ARG A 160 -10.56 -13.85 -29.21
N ARG A 161 -10.09 -15.09 -29.07
CA ARG A 161 -8.96 -15.47 -28.20
C ARG A 161 -7.68 -14.76 -28.62
N GLN A 162 -7.34 -14.78 -29.91
CA GLN A 162 -6.14 -14.09 -30.42
C GLN A 162 -6.19 -12.58 -30.22
N LEU A 163 -7.36 -11.96 -30.44
CA LEU A 163 -7.54 -10.54 -30.17
C LEU A 163 -7.40 -10.21 -28.67
N ALA A 164 -8.01 -11.00 -27.78
CA ALA A 164 -7.85 -10.84 -26.34
C ALA A 164 -6.39 -10.96 -25.90
N TYR A 165 -5.68 -11.96 -26.45
CA TYR A 165 -4.26 -12.20 -26.19
C TYR A 165 -3.36 -11.03 -26.63
N LEU A 166 -3.65 -10.44 -27.79
CA LEU A 166 -2.95 -9.23 -28.28
C LEU A 166 -3.21 -8.02 -27.38
N LEU A 167 -4.48 -7.73 -27.11
CA LEU A 167 -4.89 -6.56 -26.31
C LEU A 167 -4.34 -6.62 -24.88
N ASN A 168 -4.28 -7.80 -24.27
CA ASN A 168 -3.66 -8.00 -22.96
C ASN A 168 -2.19 -7.58 -22.92
N ARG A 169 -1.41 -7.92 -23.96
CA ARG A 169 0.02 -7.54 -24.06
C ARG A 169 0.24 -6.10 -24.42
N GLN A 170 -0.72 -5.47 -25.08
CA GLN A 170 -0.72 -4.03 -25.32
C GLN A 170 -1.16 -3.22 -24.10
N GLY A 171 -1.45 -3.85 -22.95
CA GLY A 171 -1.92 -3.15 -21.74
C GLY A 171 -3.38 -2.69 -21.81
N ARG A 172 -4.12 -3.05 -22.88
CA ARG A 172 -5.53 -2.71 -23.14
C ARG A 172 -6.48 -3.72 -22.50
N ARG A 173 -6.36 -3.85 -21.17
CA ARG A 173 -6.95 -4.93 -20.37
C ARG A 173 -8.48 -4.91 -20.35
N HIS A 174 -9.12 -3.74 -20.28
CA HIS A 174 -10.58 -3.62 -20.31
C HIS A 174 -11.19 -4.09 -21.65
N GLU A 175 -10.52 -3.78 -22.76
CA GLU A 175 -10.96 -4.24 -24.09
C GLU A 175 -10.79 -5.77 -24.23
N ALA A 176 -9.64 -6.30 -23.78
CA ALA A 176 -9.41 -7.74 -23.77
C ALA A 176 -10.43 -8.49 -22.91
N ALA A 177 -10.77 -7.96 -21.72
CA ALA A 177 -11.75 -8.55 -20.82
C ALA A 177 -13.12 -8.73 -21.48
N THR A 178 -13.54 -7.77 -22.31
CA THR A 178 -14.80 -7.85 -23.07
C THR A 178 -14.83 -9.08 -23.99
N HIS A 179 -13.68 -9.42 -24.61
CA HIS A 179 -13.56 -10.62 -25.42
C HIS A 179 -13.53 -11.90 -24.58
N ILE A 180 -12.83 -11.89 -23.45
CA ILE A 180 -12.75 -13.05 -22.55
C ILE A 180 -14.12 -13.34 -21.91
N PHE A 181 -14.90 -12.32 -21.55
CA PHE A 181 -16.25 -12.52 -21.03
C PHE A 181 -17.17 -13.27 -22.01
N GLU A 182 -17.02 -13.04 -23.33
CA GLU A 182 -17.73 -13.83 -24.34
C GLU A 182 -17.21 -15.28 -24.41
N LEU A 183 -15.90 -15.50 -24.25
CA LEU A 183 -15.34 -16.86 -24.13
C LEU A 183 -15.90 -17.60 -22.91
N CYS A 184 -16.01 -16.93 -21.77
CA CYS A 184 -16.67 -17.44 -20.55
C CYS A 184 -18.14 -17.81 -20.81
N ARG A 185 -18.90 -16.97 -21.55
CA ARG A 185 -20.28 -17.26 -21.94
C ARG A 185 -20.39 -18.48 -22.85
N HIS A 186 -19.41 -18.69 -23.74
CA HIS A 186 -19.35 -19.90 -24.56
C HIS A 186 -18.91 -21.14 -23.77
N GLY A 187 -18.10 -20.95 -22.73
CA GLY A 187 -17.52 -22.01 -21.90
C GLY A 187 -16.28 -22.63 -22.53
N ASP A 188 -15.70 -21.95 -23.51
CA ASP A 188 -14.43 -22.27 -24.16
C ASP A 188 -13.43 -21.19 -23.72
N VAL A 189 -13.00 -21.30 -22.46
CA VAL A 189 -12.06 -20.38 -21.82
C VAL A 189 -10.95 -21.18 -21.16
N HIS A 190 -9.73 -20.66 -21.23
CA HIS A 190 -8.54 -21.25 -20.64
C HIS A 190 -8.21 -20.64 -19.27
N GLN A 191 -7.28 -21.27 -18.56
CA GLN A 191 -6.90 -20.85 -17.20
C GLN A 191 -6.21 -19.47 -17.19
N ASP A 192 -5.31 -19.20 -18.12
CA ASP A 192 -4.64 -17.91 -18.35
C ASP A 192 -5.65 -16.80 -18.68
N GLU A 193 -6.66 -17.12 -19.48
CA GLU A 193 -7.76 -16.19 -19.80
C GLU A 193 -8.60 -15.86 -18.56
N LEU A 194 -8.86 -16.82 -17.67
CA LEU A 194 -9.55 -16.56 -16.39
C LEU A 194 -8.67 -15.77 -15.41
N HIS A 195 -7.37 -16.08 -15.32
CA HIS A 195 -6.40 -15.27 -14.58
C HIS A 195 -6.46 -13.82 -15.00
N ALA A 196 -6.52 -13.58 -16.31
CA ALA A 196 -6.61 -12.25 -16.89
C ALA A 196 -7.86 -11.44 -16.52
N LEU A 197 -8.90 -12.07 -15.98
CA LEU A 197 -10.08 -11.36 -15.48
C LEU A 197 -9.99 -11.01 -13.99
N VAL A 198 -9.10 -11.63 -13.21
CA VAL A 198 -9.12 -11.51 -11.74
C VAL A 198 -8.90 -10.07 -11.29
N ILE A 199 -7.87 -9.41 -11.82
CA ILE A 199 -7.58 -7.97 -11.66
C ILE A 199 -7.25 -7.38 -13.03
N LEU A 200 -8.01 -6.38 -13.46
CA LEU A 200 -7.83 -5.75 -14.78
C LEU A 200 -6.78 -4.63 -14.76
N THR A 201 -6.48 -4.06 -13.59
CA THR A 201 -5.42 -3.05 -13.43
C THR A 201 -4.03 -3.64 -13.54
N ASP A 202 -3.88 -4.96 -13.33
CA ASP A 202 -2.61 -5.67 -13.36
C ASP A 202 -2.20 -6.01 -14.80
N ALA A 203 -0.89 -6.00 -15.02
CA ALA A 203 -0.29 -6.53 -16.23
C ALA A 203 -0.32 -8.08 -16.22
N MET A 204 -0.45 -8.71 -17.39
CA MET A 204 -0.46 -10.17 -17.51
C MET A 204 0.93 -10.75 -17.75
N TYR A 205 1.35 -11.64 -16.87
CA TYR A 205 2.54 -12.48 -17.02
C TYR A 205 2.19 -13.75 -17.82
N ASP A 206 3.11 -14.24 -18.68
CA ASP A 206 3.14 -15.64 -19.20
C ASP A 206 4.40 -15.93 -20.08
N ASP A 207 4.89 -17.19 -20.07
CA ASP A 207 6.09 -17.70 -20.79
C ASP A 207 5.81 -18.06 -22.28
N PRO A 208 6.57 -17.53 -23.26
CA PRO A 208 6.36 -17.85 -24.68
C PRO A 208 6.97 -19.17 -25.21
N SER A 209 7.82 -19.92 -24.47
CA SER A 209 8.12 -21.35 -24.76
C SER A 209 9.20 -22.06 -23.90
N ARG A 210 9.96 -21.41 -23.02
CA ARG A 210 11.02 -22.07 -22.21
C ARG A 210 11.46 -21.25 -20.97
N PRO A 211 11.53 -21.86 -19.78
CA PRO A 211 11.84 -21.21 -18.50
C PRO A 211 13.31 -21.24 -17.99
N ASP A 212 14.30 -21.80 -18.70
CA ASP A 212 15.59 -22.17 -18.04
C ASP A 212 16.62 -21.02 -17.79
N GLU A 213 16.31 -19.74 -18.05
CA GLU A 213 17.30 -18.62 -18.10
C GLU A 213 16.99 -17.39 -17.21
N LEU A 214 16.02 -17.44 -16.29
CA LEU A 214 15.68 -16.28 -15.44
C LEU A 214 16.32 -16.39 -14.05
N GLU A 215 16.84 -15.26 -13.53
CA GLU A 215 17.33 -15.15 -12.15
C GLU A 215 16.22 -15.54 -11.14
N GLU A 216 16.65 -16.08 -9.99
CA GLU A 216 15.78 -16.38 -8.85
C GLU A 216 15.07 -15.08 -8.41
N GLY A 217 13.83 -14.87 -8.85
CA GLY A 217 12.99 -13.72 -8.46
C GLY A 217 12.25 -12.96 -9.56
N THR A 218 12.33 -13.34 -10.84
CA THR A 218 11.54 -12.65 -11.91
C THR A 218 10.78 -13.61 -12.83
N LEU A 219 9.48 -13.34 -13.02
CA LEU A 219 8.62 -14.00 -14.03
C LEU A 219 8.60 -13.16 -15.33
N PRO A 220 8.65 -13.78 -16.53
CA PRO A 220 8.75 -13.05 -17.79
C PRO A 220 7.42 -12.39 -18.19
N TYR A 221 7.50 -11.10 -18.53
CA TYR A 221 6.43 -10.27 -19.09
C TYR A 221 6.90 -9.73 -20.46
N TRP A 222 6.10 -9.89 -21.52
CA TRP A 222 6.41 -9.39 -22.88
C TRP A 222 5.41 -8.30 -23.30
N PRO A 223 5.66 -7.02 -22.95
CA PRO A 223 4.81 -5.92 -23.37
C PRO A 223 4.90 -5.73 -24.88
N ILE A 224 3.77 -5.39 -25.51
CA ILE A 224 3.75 -4.93 -26.90
C ILE A 224 3.44 -3.43 -26.88
N GLY A 225 4.45 -2.62 -27.24
CA GLY A 225 4.32 -1.17 -27.32
C GLY A 225 4.33 -0.47 -25.95
N GLU A 226 4.29 0.85 -25.99
CA GLU A 226 4.42 1.73 -24.81
C GLU A 226 3.29 1.56 -23.80
N CYS A 227 2.05 1.34 -24.27
CA CYS A 227 0.90 1.10 -23.38
C CYS A 227 1.05 -0.21 -22.58
N GLY A 228 1.60 -1.25 -23.19
CA GLY A 228 1.93 -2.50 -22.49
C GLY A 228 2.93 -2.24 -21.37
N GLU A 229 4.05 -1.60 -21.71
CA GLU A 229 5.09 -1.29 -20.72
C GLU A 229 4.58 -0.37 -19.61
N ALA A 230 3.78 0.64 -19.95
CA ALA A 230 3.11 1.51 -18.99
C ALA A 230 2.20 0.73 -18.04
N ARG A 231 1.44 -0.27 -18.51
CA ARG A 231 0.61 -1.11 -17.64
C ARG A 231 1.44 -1.98 -16.70
N ARG A 232 2.60 -2.48 -17.15
CA ARG A 232 3.56 -3.21 -16.31
C ARG A 232 4.11 -2.33 -15.19
N LEU A 233 4.61 -1.16 -15.56
CA LEU A 233 5.14 -0.16 -14.63
C LEU A 233 4.08 0.26 -13.60
N PHE A 234 2.83 0.41 -14.04
CA PHE A 234 1.70 0.70 -13.15
C PHE A 234 1.46 -0.44 -12.15
N ALA A 235 1.46 -1.70 -12.59
CA ALA A 235 1.25 -2.86 -11.73
C ALA A 235 2.33 -3.01 -10.64
N VAL A 236 3.57 -2.57 -10.92
CA VAL A 236 4.67 -2.51 -9.94
C VAL A 236 4.78 -1.15 -9.22
N GLN A 237 3.75 -0.31 -9.32
CA GLN A 237 3.62 0.99 -8.64
C GLN A 237 4.71 2.02 -9.01
N GLN A 238 5.32 1.90 -10.19
CA GLN A 238 6.32 2.84 -10.71
C GLN A 238 5.64 3.96 -11.51
N TYR A 239 4.77 4.73 -10.87
CA TYR A 239 3.90 5.71 -11.54
C TYR A 239 4.66 6.80 -12.30
N ASP A 240 5.79 7.28 -11.77
CA ASP A 240 6.65 8.24 -12.50
C ASP A 240 7.14 7.69 -13.84
N HIS A 241 7.51 6.40 -13.87
CA HIS A 241 7.95 5.75 -15.11
C HIS A 241 6.78 5.53 -16.08
N VAL A 242 5.57 5.27 -15.58
CA VAL A 242 4.34 5.24 -16.41
C VAL A 242 4.16 6.59 -17.10
N ILE A 243 4.27 7.68 -16.33
CA ILE A 243 4.15 9.04 -16.84
C ILE A 243 5.22 9.30 -17.90
N SER A 244 6.49 9.05 -17.60
CA SER A 244 7.60 9.24 -18.55
C SER A 244 7.41 8.43 -19.84
N THR A 245 6.92 7.19 -19.74
CA THR A 245 6.71 6.29 -20.90
C THR A 245 5.63 6.82 -21.85
N LEU A 246 4.56 7.43 -21.32
CA LEU A 246 3.43 7.89 -22.12
C LEU A 246 3.44 9.40 -22.42
N HIS A 247 4.33 10.17 -21.77
CA HIS A 247 4.26 11.64 -21.77
C HIS A 247 4.32 12.25 -23.17
N GLU A 248 5.29 11.86 -24.00
CA GLU A 248 5.49 12.46 -25.33
C GLU A 248 4.25 12.31 -26.22
N ARG A 249 3.60 11.14 -26.19
CA ARG A 249 2.35 10.90 -26.95
C ARG A 249 1.18 11.69 -26.41
N VAL A 250 1.06 11.80 -25.09
CA VAL A 250 0.01 12.60 -24.43
C VAL A 250 0.19 14.08 -24.78
N GLU A 251 1.43 14.58 -24.76
CA GLU A 251 1.75 15.96 -25.13
C GLU A 251 1.47 16.23 -26.63
N ALA A 252 1.83 15.29 -27.50
CA ALA A 252 1.59 15.39 -28.95
C ALA A 252 0.11 15.23 -29.35
N GLY A 253 -0.77 14.77 -28.43
CA GLY A 253 -2.16 14.45 -28.74
C GLY A 253 -2.34 13.16 -29.56
N GLU A 254 -1.32 12.28 -29.53
CA GLU A 254 -1.27 11.00 -30.26
C GLU A 254 -1.60 9.79 -29.36
N ALA A 255 -1.79 10.02 -28.06
CA ALA A 255 -2.18 8.99 -27.10
C ALA A 255 -3.60 8.48 -27.38
N MET A 256 -3.77 7.17 -27.37
CA MET A 256 -5.09 6.53 -27.38
C MET A 256 -5.88 6.89 -26.10
N PRO A 257 -7.23 6.87 -26.13
CA PRO A 257 -8.03 7.16 -24.93
C PRO A 257 -7.68 6.32 -23.70
N ALA A 258 -7.30 5.04 -23.89
CA ALA A 258 -6.84 4.16 -22.81
C ALA A 258 -5.49 4.59 -22.23
N GLU A 259 -4.56 5.03 -23.07
CA GLU A 259 -3.24 5.56 -22.66
C GLU A 259 -3.42 6.88 -21.90
N MET A 260 -4.28 7.77 -22.41
CA MET A 260 -4.64 9.02 -21.76
C MET A 260 -5.23 8.78 -20.37
N ALA A 261 -6.14 7.80 -20.22
CA ALA A 261 -6.73 7.46 -18.93
C ALA A 261 -5.69 6.88 -17.95
N LEU A 262 -4.82 5.96 -18.40
CA LEU A 262 -3.75 5.39 -17.58
C LEU A 262 -2.73 6.43 -17.14
N TYR A 263 -2.34 7.34 -18.03
CA TYR A 263 -1.47 8.47 -17.70
C TYR A 263 -2.08 9.31 -16.57
N GLY A 264 -3.34 9.70 -16.70
CA GLY A 264 -4.05 10.46 -15.67
C GLY A 264 -4.10 9.76 -14.33
N ARG A 265 -4.34 8.44 -14.35
CA ARG A 265 -4.31 7.65 -13.13
C ARG A 265 -2.94 7.66 -12.49
N ALA A 266 -1.87 7.41 -13.25
CA ALA A 266 -0.51 7.47 -12.72
C ALA A 266 -0.20 8.86 -12.11
N VAL A 267 -0.60 9.95 -12.76
CA VAL A 267 -0.44 11.32 -12.22
C VAL A 267 -1.20 11.53 -10.92
N ALA A 268 -2.40 10.96 -10.79
CA ALA A 268 -3.17 11.06 -9.56
C ALA A 268 -2.51 10.29 -8.41
N GLU A 269 -1.91 9.13 -8.68
CA GLU A 269 -1.18 8.31 -7.70
C GLU A 269 0.19 8.92 -7.33
N THR A 270 0.84 9.72 -8.20
CA THR A 270 2.02 10.53 -7.82
C THR A 270 1.65 11.79 -7.02
N GLN A 271 0.36 12.08 -6.87
CA GLN A 271 -0.17 13.23 -6.15
C GLN A 271 0.30 14.60 -6.70
N ASP A 272 0.60 14.68 -7.99
CA ASP A 272 1.03 15.90 -8.68
C ASP A 272 -0.20 16.67 -9.18
N ASP A 273 -0.69 17.60 -8.36
CA ASP A 273 -1.95 18.33 -8.63
C ASP A 273 -1.85 19.25 -9.86
N ASP A 274 -0.66 19.79 -10.17
CA ASP A 274 -0.44 20.65 -11.33
C ASP A 274 -0.44 19.83 -12.62
N ARG A 275 0.26 18.70 -12.63
CA ARG A 275 0.23 17.77 -13.76
C ARG A 275 -1.14 17.14 -13.94
N PHE A 276 -1.88 16.91 -12.85
CA PHE A 276 -3.25 16.42 -12.91
C PHE A 276 -4.16 17.39 -13.67
N ARG A 277 -4.08 18.70 -13.35
CA ARG A 277 -4.86 19.73 -14.07
C ARG A 277 -4.44 19.84 -15.54
N TRP A 278 -3.14 19.73 -15.83
CA TRP A 278 -2.63 19.73 -17.20
C TRP A 278 -3.14 18.54 -18.02
N TRP A 279 -3.17 17.34 -17.42
CA TRP A 279 -3.72 16.14 -18.03
C TRP A 279 -5.21 16.30 -18.28
N LEU A 280 -5.96 16.77 -17.27
CA LEU A 280 -7.41 16.91 -17.33
C LEU A 280 -7.85 17.80 -18.50
N ALA A 281 -7.09 18.88 -18.78
CA ALA A 281 -7.33 19.79 -19.90
C ALA A 281 -7.24 19.11 -21.29
N ARG A 282 -6.60 17.95 -21.40
CA ARG A 282 -6.36 17.20 -22.64
C ARG A 282 -7.22 15.95 -22.79
N THR A 283 -8.05 15.65 -21.79
CA THR A 283 -8.95 14.50 -21.84
C THR A 283 -10.09 14.71 -22.85
N THR A 284 -10.51 13.63 -23.51
CA THR A 284 -11.61 13.64 -24.48
C THR A 284 -12.87 12.98 -23.90
N SER A 285 -13.99 12.99 -24.64
CA SER A 285 -15.19 12.23 -24.27
C SER A 285 -14.91 10.73 -24.13
N GLU A 286 -14.13 10.18 -25.05
CA GLU A 286 -13.77 8.76 -25.14
C GLU A 286 -12.85 8.34 -23.98
N THR A 287 -12.05 9.28 -23.45
CA THR A 287 -11.20 9.02 -22.27
C THR A 287 -12.06 8.64 -21.05
N LYS A 288 -13.29 9.17 -20.96
CA LYS A 288 -14.22 8.95 -19.84
C LYS A 288 -14.89 7.56 -19.85
N ASP A 289 -14.69 6.79 -20.92
CA ASP A 289 -15.18 5.42 -21.01
C ASP A 289 -14.34 4.46 -20.17
N PHE A 290 -13.11 4.86 -19.78
CA PHE A 290 -12.17 4.03 -19.05
C PHE A 290 -12.28 4.22 -17.54
N ALA A 291 -12.13 3.13 -16.79
CA ALA A 291 -12.13 3.15 -15.32
C ALA A 291 -10.99 4.01 -14.75
N ASP A 292 -9.81 3.98 -15.39
CA ASP A 292 -8.62 4.69 -14.93
C ASP A 292 -8.84 6.21 -14.87
N TYR A 293 -9.60 6.80 -15.81
CA TYR A 293 -9.98 8.21 -15.77
C TYR A 293 -10.78 8.52 -14.50
N TRP A 294 -11.80 7.73 -14.21
CA TRP A 294 -12.68 7.96 -13.06
C TRP A 294 -11.97 7.69 -11.73
N ALA A 295 -11.06 6.71 -11.69
CA ALA A 295 -10.19 6.46 -10.55
C ALA A 295 -9.29 7.67 -10.25
N ALA A 296 -8.69 8.26 -11.29
CA ALA A 296 -7.87 9.46 -11.19
C ALA A 296 -8.67 10.66 -10.62
N ILE A 297 -9.87 10.90 -11.16
CA ILE A 297 -10.79 11.94 -10.66
C ILE A 297 -11.17 11.65 -9.20
N GLY A 298 -11.52 10.41 -8.87
CA GLY A 298 -11.90 10.01 -7.52
C GLY A 298 -10.77 10.24 -6.50
N ALA A 299 -9.54 9.89 -6.86
CA ALA A 299 -8.36 10.14 -6.02
C ALA A 299 -8.15 11.63 -5.77
N TYR A 300 -8.18 12.44 -6.82
CA TYR A 300 -8.03 13.89 -6.70
C TYR A 300 -9.11 14.54 -5.84
N GLU A 301 -10.39 14.16 -6.04
CA GLU A 301 -11.51 14.73 -5.27
C GLU A 301 -11.48 14.29 -3.81
N SER A 302 -11.11 13.04 -3.51
CA SER A 302 -10.91 12.55 -2.14
C SER A 302 -9.85 13.37 -1.41
N ARG A 303 -8.68 13.56 -2.00
CA ARG A 303 -7.56 14.32 -1.41
C ARG A 303 -7.92 15.77 -1.09
N HIS A 304 -8.78 16.37 -1.92
CA HIS A 304 -9.28 17.72 -1.73
C HIS A 304 -10.56 17.79 -0.88
N HIS A 305 -10.91 16.72 -0.16
CA HIS A 305 -12.05 16.67 0.75
C HIS A 305 -13.42 16.96 0.10
N ARG A 306 -13.54 16.73 -1.22
CA ARG A 306 -14.78 16.88 -1.99
C ARG A 306 -15.49 15.52 -2.07
N PHE A 307 -15.87 15.01 -0.89
CA PHE A 307 -16.33 13.64 -0.71
C PHE A 307 -17.53 13.21 -1.58
N PRO A 308 -18.58 14.04 -1.80
CA PRO A 308 -19.68 13.62 -2.67
C PRO A 308 -19.22 13.37 -4.12
N GLN A 309 -18.36 14.23 -4.66
CA GLN A 309 -17.76 14.11 -5.98
C GLN A 309 -16.83 12.90 -6.06
N ALA A 310 -16.04 12.66 -5.01
CA ALA A 310 -15.18 11.50 -4.89
C ALA A 310 -15.96 10.18 -4.92
N VAL A 311 -17.05 10.07 -4.14
CA VAL A 311 -17.93 8.88 -4.15
C VAL A 311 -18.50 8.64 -5.55
N ARG A 312 -18.95 9.71 -6.24
CA ARG A 312 -19.45 9.59 -7.62
C ARG A 312 -18.37 9.04 -8.55
N ALA A 313 -17.18 9.63 -8.53
CA ALA A 313 -16.10 9.26 -9.45
C ALA A 313 -15.56 7.85 -9.17
N LEU A 314 -15.28 7.51 -7.91
CA LEU A 314 -14.84 6.16 -7.53
C LEU A 314 -15.91 5.12 -7.87
N GLY A 315 -17.19 5.43 -7.66
CA GLY A 315 -18.29 4.57 -8.09
C GLY A 315 -18.35 4.36 -9.60
N GLU A 316 -18.09 5.39 -10.41
CA GLU A 316 -17.98 5.27 -11.88
C GLU A 316 -16.78 4.41 -12.31
N ALA A 317 -15.65 4.51 -11.60
CA ALA A 317 -14.49 3.66 -11.82
C ALA A 317 -14.83 2.18 -11.54
N ILE A 318 -15.42 1.90 -10.36
CA ILE A 318 -15.76 0.53 -9.93
C ILE A 318 -16.90 -0.07 -10.77
N SER A 319 -17.83 0.76 -11.26
CA SER A 319 -18.87 0.29 -12.19
C SER A 319 -18.30 -0.15 -13.54
N ARG A 320 -17.14 0.39 -13.96
CA ARG A 320 -16.44 -0.05 -15.18
C ARG A 320 -15.49 -1.20 -14.91
N ASP A 321 -14.82 -1.16 -13.77
CA ASP A 321 -13.86 -2.15 -13.31
C ASP A 321 -14.15 -2.57 -11.86
N PRO A 322 -14.98 -3.61 -11.65
CA PRO A 322 -15.34 -4.07 -10.31
C PRO A 322 -14.20 -4.83 -9.61
N SER A 323 -13.03 -4.93 -10.26
CA SER A 323 -11.79 -5.53 -9.74
C SER A 323 -10.74 -4.49 -9.35
N ASP A 324 -11.01 -3.19 -9.52
CA ASP A 324 -10.10 -2.11 -9.16
C ASP A 324 -9.91 -2.03 -7.64
N PHE A 325 -8.86 -2.68 -7.15
CA PHE A 325 -8.54 -2.83 -5.75
C PHE A 325 -8.31 -1.48 -5.04
N ILE A 326 -7.64 -0.54 -5.71
CA ILE A 326 -7.29 0.78 -5.16
C ILE A 326 -8.57 1.61 -5.01
N SER A 327 -9.42 1.68 -6.05
CA SER A 327 -10.66 2.46 -5.99
C SER A 327 -11.66 1.92 -4.96
N ILE A 328 -11.75 0.59 -4.83
CA ILE A 328 -12.56 -0.09 -3.80
C ILE A 328 -12.02 0.23 -2.40
N GLY A 329 -10.70 0.35 -2.25
CA GLY A 329 -10.05 0.84 -1.04
C GLY A 329 -10.51 2.24 -0.69
N ARG A 330 -10.30 3.14 -1.65
CA ARG A 330 -10.38 4.59 -1.49
C ARG A 330 -11.81 5.10 -1.24
N ILE A 331 -12.84 4.39 -1.69
CA ILE A 331 -14.24 4.86 -1.54
C ILE A 331 -14.74 4.86 -0.09
N ARG A 332 -14.14 4.08 0.80
CA ARG A 332 -14.58 3.97 2.20
C ARG A 332 -14.44 5.27 2.97
N GLN A 333 -13.30 5.95 2.84
CA GLN A 333 -13.04 7.20 3.56
C GLN A 333 -14.09 8.28 3.23
N PRO A 334 -14.37 8.62 1.96
CA PRO A 334 -15.46 9.54 1.62
C PRO A 334 -16.83 9.12 2.15
N LEU A 335 -17.14 7.82 2.16
CA LEU A 335 -18.41 7.33 2.69
C LEU A 335 -18.52 7.52 4.20
N ILE A 336 -17.47 7.21 4.95
CA ILE A 336 -17.42 7.43 6.40
C ILE A 336 -17.53 8.92 6.71
N ALA A 337 -16.79 9.77 5.99
CA ALA A 337 -16.86 11.22 6.15
C ALA A 337 -18.26 11.80 5.88
N LEU A 338 -19.06 11.15 5.03
CA LEU A 338 -20.47 11.50 4.76
C LEU A 338 -21.46 10.83 5.73
N GLY A 339 -20.99 10.10 6.74
CA GLY A 339 -21.82 9.40 7.73
C GLY A 339 -22.42 8.08 7.24
N HIS A 340 -21.93 7.51 6.15
CA HIS A 340 -22.41 6.25 5.56
C HIS A 340 -21.58 5.03 6.00
N VAL A 341 -21.34 4.88 7.31
CA VAL A 341 -20.46 3.85 7.89
C VAL A 341 -20.86 2.43 7.46
N GLU A 342 -22.14 2.08 7.52
CA GLU A 342 -22.65 0.75 7.15
C GLU A 342 -22.40 0.40 5.67
N LEU A 343 -22.36 1.41 4.80
CA LEU A 343 -22.02 1.21 3.39
C LEU A 343 -20.50 1.05 3.23
N ALA A 344 -19.70 1.82 3.97
CA ALA A 344 -18.25 1.64 4.01
C ALA A 344 -17.84 0.25 4.52
N ASP A 345 -18.54 -0.30 5.52
CA ASP A 345 -18.31 -1.66 6.04
C ASP A 345 -18.54 -2.74 4.96
N ARG A 346 -19.60 -2.58 4.15
CA ARG A 346 -19.84 -3.48 3.01
C ARG A 346 -18.71 -3.41 1.99
N TRP A 347 -18.18 -2.22 1.73
CA TRP A 347 -17.00 -2.05 0.88
C TRP A 347 -15.75 -2.68 1.50
N ASN A 348 -15.57 -2.62 2.83
CA ASN A 348 -14.47 -3.28 3.52
C ASN A 348 -14.54 -4.81 3.36
N VAL A 349 -15.73 -5.40 3.52
CA VAL A 349 -15.96 -6.83 3.26
C VAL A 349 -15.62 -7.20 1.82
N ARG A 350 -16.05 -6.39 0.85
CA ARG A 350 -15.73 -6.62 -0.57
C ARG A 350 -14.23 -6.51 -0.85
N TRP A 351 -13.58 -5.49 -0.30
CA TRP A 351 -12.13 -5.28 -0.44
C TRP A 351 -11.33 -6.46 0.11
N SER A 352 -11.69 -6.96 1.30
CA SER A 352 -11.07 -8.13 1.91
C SER A 352 -11.25 -9.39 1.05
N ALA A 353 -12.45 -9.63 0.52
CA ALA A 353 -12.69 -10.74 -0.40
C ALA A 353 -11.88 -10.63 -1.71
N LEU A 354 -11.67 -9.41 -2.22
CA LEU A 354 -10.83 -9.18 -3.40
C LEU A 354 -9.35 -9.41 -3.11
N ARG A 355 -8.86 -8.99 -1.94
CA ARG A 355 -7.50 -9.30 -1.47
C ARG A 355 -7.26 -10.81 -1.39
N ASP A 356 -8.20 -11.56 -0.81
CA ASP A 356 -8.12 -13.02 -0.74
C ASP A 356 -8.12 -13.65 -2.15
N THR A 357 -8.94 -13.11 -3.05
CA THR A 357 -8.99 -13.52 -4.46
C THR A 357 -7.61 -13.35 -5.12
N MET A 358 -6.96 -12.20 -4.95
CA MET A 358 -5.61 -11.95 -5.46
C MET A 358 -4.58 -12.91 -4.85
N LYS A 359 -4.64 -13.14 -3.53
CA LYS A 359 -3.75 -14.08 -2.83
C LYS A 359 -3.84 -15.48 -3.44
N PHE A 360 -5.04 -16.03 -3.58
CA PHE A 360 -5.21 -17.38 -4.16
C PHE A 360 -4.85 -17.40 -5.65
N ASN A 361 -5.12 -16.33 -6.39
CA ASN A 361 -4.72 -16.21 -7.78
C ASN A 361 -3.18 -16.30 -7.95
N ASN A 362 -2.44 -15.56 -7.12
CA ASN A 362 -0.98 -15.58 -7.13
C ASN A 362 -0.41 -16.95 -6.75
N GLN A 363 -1.02 -17.63 -5.77
CA GLN A 363 -0.64 -19.01 -5.42
C GLN A 363 -0.82 -19.99 -6.59
N ILE A 364 -1.85 -19.81 -7.40
CA ILE A 364 -2.07 -20.63 -8.61
C ILE A 364 -1.01 -20.30 -9.66
N ALA A 365 -0.73 -19.01 -9.89
CA ALA A 365 0.23 -18.55 -10.89
C ALA A 365 1.69 -18.96 -10.56
N GLN A 366 2.04 -19.03 -9.28
CA GLN A 366 3.39 -19.39 -8.82
C GLN A 366 3.63 -20.90 -8.73
N SER A 367 2.60 -21.73 -8.91
CA SER A 367 2.70 -23.17 -8.72
C SER A 367 3.12 -23.89 -10.00
N ASN A 368 4.14 -24.75 -9.91
CA ASN A 368 4.60 -25.60 -11.02
C ASN A 368 3.63 -26.75 -11.37
N GLU A 369 2.73 -27.09 -10.44
CA GLU A 369 1.67 -28.07 -10.63
C GLU A 369 0.29 -27.43 -10.33
N PRO A 370 -0.83 -27.96 -10.86
CA PRO A 370 -2.15 -27.40 -10.58
C PRO A 370 -2.46 -27.36 -9.07
N ASN A 371 -2.49 -26.16 -8.49
CA ASN A 371 -2.83 -25.96 -7.08
C ASN A 371 -4.35 -25.96 -6.89
N VAL A 372 -4.90 -27.17 -6.78
CA VAL A 372 -6.35 -27.40 -6.77
C VAL A 372 -7.06 -26.76 -5.56
N ASP A 373 -6.40 -26.71 -4.40
CA ASP A 373 -6.99 -26.11 -3.20
C ASP A 373 -7.05 -24.59 -3.31
N ALA A 374 -6.02 -23.96 -3.88
CA ALA A 374 -6.05 -22.53 -4.20
C ALA A 374 -7.11 -22.20 -5.27
N ILE A 375 -7.29 -23.05 -6.28
CA ILE A 375 -8.38 -22.90 -7.27
C ILE A 375 -9.75 -22.95 -6.59
N ALA A 376 -9.97 -23.92 -5.70
CA ALA A 376 -11.23 -24.05 -4.97
C ALA A 376 -11.50 -22.83 -4.08
N ALA A 377 -10.47 -22.32 -3.40
CA ALA A 377 -10.55 -21.12 -2.57
C ALA A 377 -10.84 -19.86 -3.39
N LEU A 378 -10.15 -19.69 -4.53
CA LEU A 378 -10.39 -18.61 -5.49
C LEU A 378 -11.84 -18.62 -6.02
N ALA A 379 -12.35 -19.79 -6.40
CA ALA A 379 -13.73 -19.91 -6.85
C ALA A 379 -14.73 -19.52 -5.75
N ALA A 380 -14.44 -19.83 -4.49
CA ALA A 380 -15.28 -19.45 -3.36
C ALA A 380 -15.27 -17.94 -3.10
N THR A 381 -14.12 -17.26 -3.22
CA THR A 381 -14.04 -15.80 -3.06
C THR A 381 -14.70 -15.06 -4.23
N LEU A 382 -14.54 -15.54 -5.46
CA LEU A 382 -15.24 -15.00 -6.63
C LEU A 382 -16.76 -15.09 -6.48
N PHE A 383 -17.26 -16.18 -5.90
CA PHE A 383 -18.69 -16.31 -5.58
C PHE A 383 -19.16 -15.24 -4.59
N LYS A 384 -18.38 -14.96 -3.52
CA LYS A 384 -18.65 -13.88 -2.56
C LYS A 384 -18.66 -12.49 -3.21
N LEU A 385 -17.88 -12.30 -4.28
CA LEU A 385 -17.81 -11.06 -5.05
C LEU A 385 -18.92 -10.91 -6.10
N GLU A 386 -19.86 -11.86 -6.15
CA GLU A 386 -20.93 -11.98 -7.16
C GLU A 386 -20.42 -12.24 -8.59
N ARG A 387 -19.19 -12.75 -8.74
CA ARG A 387 -18.57 -13.15 -10.02
C ARG A 387 -18.90 -14.61 -10.34
N ARG A 388 -20.20 -14.91 -10.42
CA ARG A 388 -20.75 -16.28 -10.43
C ARG A 388 -20.29 -17.12 -11.61
N LEU A 389 -20.28 -16.57 -12.83
CA LEU A 389 -19.85 -17.30 -14.03
C LEU A 389 -18.39 -17.74 -13.92
N GLU A 390 -17.51 -16.84 -13.46
CA GLU A 390 -16.09 -17.10 -13.28
C GLU A 390 -15.86 -18.17 -12.21
N ALA A 391 -16.55 -18.07 -11.07
CA ALA A 391 -16.49 -19.07 -10.00
C ALA A 391 -16.87 -20.48 -10.50
N VAL A 392 -17.91 -20.61 -11.33
CA VAL A 392 -18.32 -21.90 -11.91
C VAL A 392 -17.26 -22.43 -12.88
N LEU A 393 -16.65 -21.56 -13.69
CA LEU A 393 -15.61 -21.96 -14.64
C LEU A 393 -14.34 -22.44 -13.93
N TRP A 394 -13.91 -21.76 -12.86
CA TRP A 394 -12.81 -22.22 -12.01
C TRP A 394 -13.12 -23.57 -11.35
N LYS A 395 -14.36 -23.81 -10.89
CA LYS A 395 -14.78 -25.13 -10.37
C LYS A 395 -14.78 -26.24 -11.42
N ILE A 396 -15.08 -25.91 -12.68
CA ILE A 396 -14.98 -26.88 -13.79
C ILE A 396 -13.51 -27.27 -14.01
N LEU A 397 -12.58 -26.31 -14.00
CA LEU A 397 -11.14 -26.58 -14.09
C LEU A 397 -10.66 -27.42 -12.91
N GLU A 398 -11.02 -27.03 -11.68
CA GLU A 398 -10.74 -27.77 -10.46
C GLU A 398 -11.20 -29.24 -10.56
N SER A 399 -12.44 -29.46 -10.99
CA SER A 399 -13.03 -30.79 -11.14
C SER A 399 -12.29 -31.63 -12.18
N GLY A 400 -11.79 -30.99 -13.24
CA GLY A 400 -10.93 -31.60 -14.25
C GLY A 400 -9.62 -32.10 -13.65
N TYR A 401 -8.93 -31.25 -12.88
CA TYR A 401 -7.66 -31.62 -12.23
C TYR A 401 -7.82 -32.71 -11.16
N ARG A 402 -8.91 -32.71 -10.39
CA ARG A 402 -9.20 -33.77 -9.39
C ARG A 402 -9.63 -35.10 -10.01
N GLY A 403 -9.90 -35.16 -11.31
CA GLY A 403 -10.44 -36.35 -11.96
C GLY A 403 -11.83 -36.76 -11.44
N LEU A 404 -12.65 -35.79 -11.00
CA LEU A 404 -13.99 -36.05 -10.45
C LEU A 404 -14.93 -36.62 -11.53
N ALA A 405 -15.99 -37.30 -11.08
CA ALA A 405 -16.93 -38.00 -11.96
C ALA A 405 -17.54 -37.07 -13.02
N THR A 406 -17.70 -37.58 -14.24
CA THR A 406 -18.29 -36.86 -15.38
C THR A 406 -19.68 -36.27 -15.05
N SER A 407 -20.38 -36.80 -14.05
CA SER A 407 -21.66 -36.26 -13.54
C SER A 407 -21.53 -34.87 -12.92
N GLU A 408 -20.43 -34.57 -12.21
CA GLU A 408 -20.23 -33.28 -11.54
C GLU A 408 -19.87 -32.18 -12.55
N ILE A 409 -18.96 -32.48 -13.49
CA ILE A 409 -18.64 -31.56 -14.61
C ILE A 409 -19.89 -31.27 -15.45
N LYS A 410 -20.73 -32.29 -15.69
CA LYS A 410 -22.02 -32.09 -16.37
C LYS A 410 -22.96 -31.19 -15.57
N ARG A 411 -23.06 -31.37 -14.25
CA ARG A 411 -23.86 -30.51 -13.37
C ARG A 411 -23.41 -29.05 -13.44
N LEU A 412 -22.11 -28.79 -13.27
CA LEU A 412 -21.52 -27.45 -13.37
C LEU A 412 -21.73 -26.83 -14.76
N SER A 413 -21.64 -27.63 -15.83
CA SER A 413 -21.92 -27.17 -17.20
C SER A 413 -23.40 -26.82 -17.44
N VAL A 414 -24.34 -27.49 -16.75
CA VAL A 414 -25.76 -27.12 -16.75
C VAL A 414 -25.97 -25.82 -15.97
N GLU A 415 -25.33 -25.69 -14.82
CA GLU A 415 -25.38 -24.47 -14.00
C GLU A 415 -24.84 -23.25 -14.74
N ARG A 416 -23.68 -23.38 -15.40
CA ARG A 416 -23.11 -22.36 -16.29
C ARG A 416 -24.13 -21.88 -17.33
N ARG A 417 -24.75 -22.81 -18.07
CA ARG A 417 -25.75 -22.49 -19.09
C ARG A 417 -26.99 -21.82 -18.50
N ARG A 418 -27.43 -22.24 -17.31
CA ARG A 418 -28.54 -21.62 -16.59
C ARG A 418 -28.21 -20.16 -16.25
N ILE A 419 -27.08 -19.92 -15.59
CA ILE A 419 -26.66 -18.58 -15.14
C ILE A 419 -26.50 -17.62 -16.34
N VAL A 420 -25.95 -18.10 -17.46
CA VAL A 420 -25.87 -17.32 -18.71
C VAL A 420 -27.27 -17.03 -19.26
N ALA A 421 -28.17 -18.01 -19.28
CA ALA A 421 -29.52 -17.85 -19.81
C ALA A 421 -30.43 -16.96 -18.94
N THR A 422 -30.22 -16.91 -17.63
CA THR A 422 -31.00 -16.06 -16.70
C THR A 422 -30.45 -14.65 -16.56
N GLY A 423 -29.33 -14.33 -17.23
CA GLY A 423 -28.67 -13.01 -17.12
C GLY A 423 -27.89 -12.81 -15.83
N GLU A 424 -27.67 -13.87 -15.04
CA GLU A 424 -26.95 -13.84 -13.76
C GLU A 424 -25.44 -14.07 -13.92
N ALA A 425 -24.94 -14.11 -15.16
CA ALA A 425 -23.53 -14.37 -15.47
C ALA A 425 -22.57 -13.35 -14.86
N PHE A 426 -22.99 -12.09 -14.85
CA PHE A 426 -22.21 -10.97 -14.35
C PHE A 426 -23.02 -10.23 -13.29
N PRO A 427 -22.35 -9.66 -12.28
CA PRO A 427 -23.03 -8.92 -11.24
C PRO A 427 -23.74 -7.70 -11.82
N SER A 428 -24.96 -7.45 -11.35
CA SER A 428 -25.70 -6.23 -11.62
C SER A 428 -24.94 -5.00 -11.12
N GLU A 429 -25.31 -3.81 -11.59
CA GLU A 429 -24.73 -2.57 -11.08
C GLU A 429 -24.86 -2.44 -9.56
N GLN A 430 -26.02 -2.81 -9.01
CA GLN A 430 -26.24 -2.76 -7.56
C GLN A 430 -25.33 -3.71 -6.79
N GLU A 431 -25.06 -4.91 -7.32
CA GLU A 431 -24.12 -5.87 -6.72
C GLU A 431 -22.67 -5.37 -6.83
N ARG A 432 -22.27 -4.82 -7.99
CA ARG A 432 -20.93 -4.24 -8.20
C ARG A 432 -20.63 -3.07 -7.27
N LEU A 433 -21.66 -2.26 -7.00
CA LEU A 433 -21.56 -1.04 -6.20
C LEU A 433 -21.95 -1.23 -4.73
N CYS A 434 -22.10 -2.46 -4.24
CA CYS A 434 -22.52 -2.75 -2.87
C CYS A 434 -23.80 -2.00 -2.44
N GLY A 435 -24.72 -1.76 -3.38
CA GLY A 435 -25.96 -0.98 -3.15
C GLY A 435 -25.80 0.54 -3.10
N LEU A 436 -24.63 1.09 -3.45
CA LEU A 436 -24.43 2.53 -3.65
C LEU A 436 -25.24 3.00 -4.87
N ASP A 437 -26.02 4.07 -4.68
CA ASP A 437 -26.76 4.75 -5.75
C ASP A 437 -25.99 5.99 -6.21
N LEU A 438 -25.31 5.89 -7.35
CA LEU A 438 -24.48 6.96 -7.90
C LEU A 438 -25.26 8.24 -8.18
N ASN A 439 -26.57 8.17 -8.45
CA ASN A 439 -27.37 9.34 -8.84
C ASN A 439 -27.60 10.32 -7.69
N ARG A 440 -27.33 9.91 -6.46
CA ARG A 440 -27.38 10.78 -5.28
C ARG A 440 -26.16 11.69 -5.17
N TYR A 441 -25.09 11.38 -5.91
CA TYR A 441 -23.81 12.07 -5.81
C TYR A 441 -23.55 12.89 -7.08
N PRO A 442 -23.08 14.14 -6.94
CA PRO A 442 -22.87 15.03 -8.07
C PRO A 442 -21.70 14.56 -8.94
N VAL A 443 -21.87 14.64 -10.25
CA VAL A 443 -20.76 14.44 -11.19
C VAL A 443 -19.74 15.57 -10.99
N PRO A 444 -18.45 15.25 -10.78
CA PRO A 444 -17.39 16.24 -10.68
C PRO A 444 -17.38 17.19 -11.89
N LYS A 445 -17.21 18.48 -11.62
CA LYS A 445 -17.10 19.52 -12.66
C LYS A 445 -15.82 20.29 -12.44
N PHE A 446 -15.06 20.46 -13.51
CA PHE A 446 -13.79 21.15 -13.48
C PHE A 446 -13.83 22.32 -14.45
N ASP A 447 -13.54 23.52 -13.93
CA ASP A 447 -13.35 24.72 -14.72
C ASP A 447 -11.87 24.78 -15.12
N VAL A 448 -11.49 24.03 -16.15
CA VAL A 448 -10.09 23.94 -16.58
C VAL A 448 -9.79 25.01 -17.61
N LEU A 449 -8.88 25.94 -17.28
CA LEU A 449 -8.24 26.80 -18.28
C LEU A 449 -7.00 26.08 -18.82
N PRO A 450 -6.78 26.01 -20.14
CA PRO A 450 -5.61 25.36 -20.70
C PRO A 450 -4.34 26.11 -20.23
N SER A 451 -3.48 25.46 -19.45
CA SER A 451 -2.10 25.94 -19.32
C SER A 451 -1.32 25.51 -20.56
N GLU A 452 -0.63 26.46 -21.19
CA GLU A 452 0.01 26.21 -22.49
C GLU A 452 1.29 25.37 -22.37
N ARG A 453 1.92 25.26 -21.19
CA ARG A 453 3.09 24.40 -20.92
C ARG A 453 3.19 24.04 -19.43
N LEU A 454 3.49 22.77 -19.14
CA LEU A 454 4.13 22.39 -17.87
C LEU A 454 5.61 22.70 -18.01
N GLU A 455 6.15 23.61 -17.21
CA GLU A 455 7.59 23.59 -16.98
C GLU A 455 7.86 22.37 -16.08
N PHE A 456 8.44 21.33 -16.66
CA PHE A 456 9.01 20.24 -15.88
C PHE A 456 10.12 20.80 -15.03
N HIS A 457 9.81 21.16 -13.79
CA HIS A 457 10.82 21.20 -12.75
C HIS A 457 11.17 19.75 -12.45
N ALA A 458 11.99 19.14 -13.33
CA ALA A 458 12.91 18.12 -12.85
C ALA A 458 13.59 18.79 -11.67
N ALA A 459 13.36 18.29 -10.46
CA ALA A 459 14.01 18.75 -9.25
C ALA A 459 15.50 18.38 -9.32
N ASN A 460 16.22 18.92 -10.31
CA ASN A 460 17.63 19.23 -10.24
C ASN A 460 17.75 20.50 -9.39
N ARG A 461 17.27 20.43 -8.14
CA ARG A 461 17.93 21.21 -7.10
C ARG A 461 19.28 20.54 -6.97
N THR A 462 20.29 21.22 -7.51
CA THR A 462 21.69 20.89 -7.35
C THR A 462 21.97 20.51 -5.91
N ASP A 463 22.73 19.43 -5.70
CA ASP A 463 23.33 19.02 -4.43
C ASP A 463 24.19 20.16 -3.86
N GLU A 464 23.56 21.23 -3.37
CA GLU A 464 24.24 22.27 -2.63
C GLU A 464 24.43 21.76 -1.20
N ASN A 465 25.64 21.25 -0.96
CA ASN A 465 26.17 20.78 0.33
C ASN A 465 25.35 19.69 1.03
N THR A 466 25.47 18.44 0.56
CA THR A 466 25.06 17.29 1.36
C THR A 466 25.92 17.25 2.63
N VAL A 467 25.36 17.63 3.78
CA VAL A 467 26.02 17.45 5.07
C VAL A 467 26.17 15.96 5.33
N HIS A 468 27.39 15.51 5.61
CA HIS A 468 27.65 14.12 5.94
C HIS A 468 27.26 13.85 7.39
N ALA A 469 26.14 13.16 7.61
CA ALA A 469 25.71 12.77 8.94
C ALA A 469 26.74 11.84 9.60
N CYS A 470 27.07 12.14 10.86
CA CYS A 470 27.97 11.34 11.68
C CYS A 470 27.29 11.05 13.01
N PHE A 471 26.84 9.82 13.21
CA PHE A 471 26.24 9.36 14.45
C PHE A 471 27.03 8.19 15.00
N ALA A 472 27.50 8.28 16.24
CA ALA A 472 28.28 7.24 16.89
C ALA A 472 27.50 6.61 18.05
N ASN A 473 27.39 5.28 18.08
CA ASN A 473 26.86 4.61 19.27
C ASN A 473 27.89 4.68 20.42
N VAL A 474 27.58 5.47 21.45
CA VAL A 474 28.42 5.69 22.62
C VAL A 474 27.90 5.00 23.88
N ALA A 475 26.78 4.27 23.83
CA ALA A 475 26.12 3.67 25.00
C ALA A 475 27.10 2.98 25.97
N SER A 476 27.90 2.04 25.47
CA SER A 476 28.87 1.31 26.31
C SER A 476 30.00 2.20 26.85
N LYS A 477 30.40 3.26 26.15
CA LYS A 477 31.44 4.19 26.62
C LYS A 477 30.90 5.12 27.69
N SER A 478 29.62 5.46 27.59
CA SER A 478 28.89 6.30 28.53
C SER A 478 28.36 5.53 29.75
N GLY A 479 28.61 4.22 29.87
CA GLY A 479 28.12 3.41 31.00
C GLY A 479 26.66 2.95 30.91
N LEU A 480 26.01 3.16 29.76
CA LEU A 480 24.65 2.66 29.52
C LEU A 480 24.68 1.16 29.22
N HIS A 481 24.12 0.37 30.13
CA HIS A 481 24.09 -1.11 30.06
C HIS A 481 22.67 -1.65 30.19
N HIS A 482 21.81 -1.31 29.24
CA HIS A 482 20.44 -1.79 29.17
C HIS A 482 20.25 -2.80 28.00
N THR A 483 19.44 -3.82 28.21
CA THR A 483 18.98 -4.77 27.18
C THR A 483 17.55 -5.19 27.52
N TYR A 484 16.62 -4.97 26.60
CA TYR A 484 15.24 -5.40 26.81
C TYR A 484 15.11 -6.90 26.58
N ARG A 485 14.65 -7.62 27.60
CA ARG A 485 14.31 -9.04 27.51
C ARG A 485 12.81 -9.20 27.41
N VAL A 486 12.35 -10.03 26.50
CA VAL A 486 10.91 -10.30 26.28
C VAL A 486 10.38 -11.49 27.11
N SER A 487 11.25 -12.16 27.88
CA SER A 487 10.93 -13.31 28.73
C SER A 487 12.01 -13.51 29.78
N SER A 488 11.76 -14.37 30.78
CA SER A 488 12.79 -14.70 31.80
C SER A 488 13.98 -15.48 31.23
N THR A 489 13.80 -16.07 30.05
CA THR A 489 14.85 -16.76 29.28
C THR A 489 15.08 -16.07 27.95
N ASP A 490 16.26 -16.27 27.37
CA ASP A 490 16.57 -15.72 26.05
C ASP A 490 15.70 -16.39 24.98
N ALA A 491 14.75 -15.63 24.43
CA ALA A 491 13.96 -16.01 23.28
C ALA A 491 14.52 -15.30 22.04
N SER A 492 14.77 -16.05 20.96
CA SER A 492 15.30 -15.51 19.70
C SER A 492 14.31 -15.54 18.54
N GLN A 493 13.18 -16.23 18.71
CA GLN A 493 12.10 -16.41 17.74
C GLN A 493 10.83 -16.86 18.49
N GLN A 494 9.72 -17.01 17.76
CA GLN A 494 8.45 -17.49 18.29
C GLN A 494 7.88 -16.56 19.37
N TYR A 495 7.79 -15.28 19.04
CA TYR A 495 7.29 -14.26 19.94
C TYR A 495 5.75 -14.31 19.99
N SER A 496 5.20 -14.29 21.21
CA SER A 496 3.78 -14.00 21.42
C SER A 496 3.52 -12.51 21.27
N ILE A 497 2.25 -12.11 21.12
CA ILE A 497 1.87 -10.74 20.75
C ILE A 497 2.53 -9.65 21.63
N HIS A 498 2.54 -9.81 22.96
CA HIS A 498 3.17 -8.87 23.89
C HIS A 498 4.71 -8.83 23.80
N GLN A 499 5.34 -9.91 23.34
CA GLN A 499 6.80 -9.97 23.17
C GLN A 499 7.26 -9.22 21.93
N THR A 500 6.38 -9.09 20.92
CA THR A 500 6.71 -8.40 19.67
C THR A 500 6.90 -6.89 19.85
N LEU A 501 6.26 -6.28 20.87
CA LEU A 501 6.27 -4.83 21.11
C LEU A 501 7.60 -4.30 21.65
N GLY A 502 8.33 -5.11 22.41
CA GLY A 502 9.55 -4.68 23.11
C GLY A 502 9.29 -3.66 24.21
N GLY A 503 10.31 -2.89 24.59
CA GLY A 503 10.23 -1.93 25.70
C GLY A 503 10.62 -0.52 25.31
N GLY A 504 10.00 0.42 25.99
CA GLY A 504 10.16 1.85 25.84
C GLY A 504 11.32 2.48 26.59
N VAL A 505 11.45 3.79 26.39
CA VAL A 505 12.42 4.66 27.05
C VAL A 505 11.80 6.04 27.28
N ALA A 506 11.98 6.60 28.47
CA ALA A 506 11.62 7.98 28.79
C ALA A 506 12.86 8.77 29.17
N VAL A 507 13.02 9.95 28.56
CA VAL A 507 14.00 10.95 28.98
C VAL A 507 13.38 11.82 30.07
N ILE A 508 14.10 11.98 31.18
CA ILE A 508 13.63 12.71 32.36
C ILE A 508 14.82 13.46 32.97
N ASP A 509 14.62 14.66 33.52
CA ASP A 509 15.63 15.36 34.33
C ASP A 509 15.13 15.30 35.78
N PHE A 510 15.32 14.15 36.45
CA PHE A 510 14.59 13.88 37.69
C PHE A 510 15.17 14.63 38.90
N ASP A 511 16.39 15.12 38.81
CA ASP A 511 17.04 15.91 39.86
C ASP A 511 17.25 17.39 39.50
N LEU A 512 16.73 17.81 38.34
CA LEU A 512 16.74 19.19 37.84
C LEU A 512 18.16 19.75 37.68
N ASP A 513 19.13 18.90 37.32
CA ASP A 513 20.51 19.30 37.05
C ASP A 513 20.74 19.73 35.57
N GLY A 514 19.69 19.64 34.75
CA GLY A 514 19.67 20.03 33.36
C GLY A 514 20.30 19.00 32.43
N ALA A 515 20.68 17.82 32.92
CA ALA A 515 21.14 16.70 32.11
C ALA A 515 19.99 15.71 31.83
N ALA A 516 20.01 15.12 30.63
CA ALA A 516 19.03 14.11 30.26
C ALA A 516 19.33 12.76 30.94
N ASP A 517 18.51 12.36 31.91
CA ASP A 517 18.48 11.02 32.50
C ASP A 517 17.58 10.09 31.68
N LEU A 518 17.71 8.77 31.90
CA LEU A 518 17.00 7.76 31.11
C LEU A 518 16.32 6.71 31.98
N ALA A 519 15.02 6.51 31.78
CA ALA A 519 14.25 5.41 32.35
C ALA A 519 13.89 4.39 31.25
N PHE A 520 14.14 3.10 31.50
CA PHE A 520 13.90 2.00 30.55
C PHE A 520 12.93 0.96 31.10
N ALA A 521 12.03 0.47 30.24
CA ALA A 521 11.14 -0.65 30.52
C ALA A 521 11.91 -1.97 30.50
N GLN A 522 11.35 -2.99 31.15
CA GLN A 522 11.83 -4.36 31.13
C GLN A 522 10.67 -5.35 31.04
N GLY A 523 10.78 -6.31 30.11
CA GLY A 523 9.79 -7.37 29.94
C GLY A 523 10.12 -8.62 30.76
N GLY A 524 11.42 -8.92 30.92
CA GLY A 524 12.10 -10.14 31.42
C GLY A 524 11.37 -11.12 32.36
N SER A 525 10.16 -11.52 32.02
CA SER A 525 9.23 -12.26 32.85
C SER A 525 8.24 -13.02 31.97
N ASP A 526 7.56 -14.01 32.53
CA ASP A 526 6.69 -14.92 31.78
C ASP A 526 5.29 -15.01 32.37
N PRO A 527 4.28 -15.39 31.56
CA PRO A 527 2.96 -15.75 32.07
C PRO A 527 3.03 -16.95 33.03
N PRO A 528 2.06 -17.08 33.96
CA PRO A 528 0.92 -16.18 34.17
C PRO A 528 1.21 -15.03 35.17
N SER A 529 2.44 -14.95 35.72
CA SER A 529 2.76 -13.94 36.73
C SER A 529 3.10 -12.59 36.12
N PHE A 530 3.74 -12.56 34.94
CA PHE A 530 4.32 -11.35 34.33
C PHE A 530 5.15 -10.55 35.34
N ARG A 531 5.90 -11.28 36.17
CA ARG A 531 6.79 -10.73 37.19
C ARG A 531 8.10 -11.50 37.19
N GLY A 532 9.19 -10.78 36.93
CA GLY A 532 10.54 -11.32 36.77
C GLY A 532 11.49 -10.96 37.91
N ASP A 533 12.78 -11.12 37.65
CA ASP A 533 13.90 -10.78 38.54
C ASP A 533 14.76 -9.62 38.02
N VAL A 534 14.55 -9.20 36.77
CA VAL A 534 15.17 -8.01 36.17
C VAL A 534 14.20 -6.85 36.26
N SER A 535 14.66 -5.73 36.80
CA SER A 535 13.86 -4.51 36.95
C SER A 535 13.94 -3.62 35.70
N ASN A 536 12.95 -2.75 35.54
CA ASN A 536 13.12 -1.48 34.85
C ASN A 536 14.36 -0.75 35.40
N GLN A 537 15.01 0.07 34.57
CA GLN A 537 16.26 0.74 34.95
C GLN A 537 16.13 2.26 34.85
N LEU A 538 16.57 2.98 35.88
CA LEU A 538 16.75 4.44 35.87
C LEU A 538 18.25 4.75 35.90
N TYR A 539 18.72 5.51 34.90
CA TYR A 539 20.09 5.96 34.77
C TYR A 539 20.18 7.47 34.94
N ARG A 540 20.99 7.93 35.90
CA ARG A 540 21.33 9.34 36.07
C ARG A 540 22.51 9.72 35.17
N ASN A 541 22.44 10.83 34.46
CA ASN A 541 23.51 11.38 33.64
C ASN A 541 24.44 12.29 34.47
N ALA A 542 25.55 11.72 34.95
CA ALA A 542 26.57 12.47 35.67
C ALA A 542 27.71 12.86 34.72
N ASP A 543 27.59 14.03 34.08
CA ASP A 543 28.58 14.58 33.13
C ASP A 543 28.89 13.64 31.95
N SER A 544 27.84 13.24 31.21
CA SER A 544 27.90 12.31 30.08
C SER A 544 28.36 10.88 30.45
N LEU A 545 28.30 10.52 31.74
CA LEU A 545 28.37 9.14 32.21
C LEU A 545 27.07 8.75 32.91
N PHE A 546 26.44 7.70 32.43
CA PHE A 546 25.26 7.12 33.03
C PHE A 546 25.60 6.24 34.24
N VAL A 547 24.88 6.48 35.34
CA VAL A 547 24.95 5.69 36.57
C VAL A 547 23.57 5.08 36.82
N ASP A 548 23.50 3.74 36.89
CA ASP A 548 22.25 3.06 37.28
C ASP A 548 21.93 3.38 38.75
N VAL A 549 20.84 4.13 38.95
CA VAL A 549 20.35 4.55 40.26
C VAL A 549 19.08 3.81 40.69
N THR A 550 18.60 2.83 39.92
CA THR A 550 17.32 2.12 40.12
C THR A 550 17.04 1.70 41.56
N ASN A 551 18.04 1.10 42.23
CA ASN A 551 17.90 0.66 43.62
C ASN A 551 17.97 1.82 44.61
N ALA A 552 18.79 2.84 44.32
CA ALA A 552 18.98 3.99 45.19
C ALA A 552 17.78 4.94 45.15
N SER A 553 17.15 5.09 43.98
CA SER A 553 15.95 5.90 43.76
C SER A 553 14.66 5.20 44.18
N GLY A 554 14.69 3.88 44.39
CA GLY A 554 13.50 3.10 44.72
C GLY A 554 12.55 2.86 43.54
N THR A 555 13.02 3.04 42.30
CA THR A 555 12.22 2.85 41.07
C THR A 555 12.15 1.41 40.58
N THR A 556 12.44 0.44 41.46
CA THR A 556 12.37 -0.98 41.10
C THR A 556 10.96 -1.38 40.66
N GLU A 557 10.84 -1.88 39.43
CA GLU A 557 9.62 -2.45 38.86
C GLU A 557 9.96 -3.76 38.17
N LEU A 558 9.32 -4.85 38.60
CA LEU A 558 9.60 -6.22 38.17
C LEU A 558 8.47 -6.81 37.33
N GLN A 559 7.38 -6.07 37.10
CA GLN A 559 6.32 -6.48 36.18
C GLN A 559 6.79 -6.38 34.73
N TYR A 560 6.06 -7.01 33.82
CA TYR A 560 6.31 -6.89 32.39
C TYR A 560 5.92 -5.47 31.92
N SER A 561 6.92 -4.58 31.85
CA SER A 561 6.75 -3.20 31.41
C SER A 561 6.94 -3.03 29.91
N LEU A 562 6.16 -2.12 29.32
CA LEU A 562 6.16 -1.82 27.90
C LEU A 562 6.48 -0.34 27.66
N GLY A 563 5.55 0.57 27.94
CA GLY A 563 5.71 2.01 27.74
C GLY A 563 6.07 2.78 29.01
N LEU A 564 6.74 3.92 28.83
CA LEU A 564 7.01 4.89 29.89
C LEU A 564 6.71 6.31 29.39
N THR A 565 6.28 7.17 30.32
CA THR A 565 6.26 8.62 30.13
C THR A 565 6.65 9.32 31.42
N SER A 566 7.04 10.59 31.33
CA SER A 566 7.27 11.47 32.47
C SER A 566 6.44 12.74 32.36
N GLY A 567 6.25 13.40 33.50
CA GLY A 567 5.57 14.68 33.67
C GLY A 567 5.34 14.96 35.16
N ASP A 568 4.96 16.17 35.55
CA ASP A 568 4.80 16.55 36.96
C ASP A 568 3.34 16.34 37.44
N TRP A 569 3.01 15.14 37.92
CA TRP A 569 1.62 14.77 38.26
C TRP A 569 1.05 15.62 39.41
N ASN A 570 1.87 15.93 40.41
CA ASN A 570 1.44 16.65 41.61
C ASN A 570 1.70 18.16 41.56
N GLN A 571 2.29 18.66 40.46
CA GLN A 571 2.62 20.05 40.16
C GLN A 571 3.63 20.68 41.14
N ASP A 572 4.49 19.86 41.76
CA ASP A 572 5.47 20.29 42.78
C ASP A 572 6.81 20.78 42.22
N GLY A 573 7.01 20.64 40.91
CA GLY A 573 8.18 21.06 40.16
C GLY A 573 9.18 19.94 39.87
N PHE A 574 8.95 18.72 40.36
CA PHE A 574 9.80 17.57 40.07
C PHE A 574 9.09 16.59 39.12
N PRO A 575 9.72 16.16 38.02
CA PRO A 575 9.05 15.28 37.08
C PRO A 575 8.89 13.88 37.70
N ASP A 576 7.68 13.34 37.57
CA ASP A 576 7.28 12.00 37.95
C ASP A 576 7.42 11.04 36.77
N LEU A 577 7.37 9.73 37.04
CA LEU A 577 7.49 8.67 36.04
C LEU A 577 6.25 7.77 36.06
N VAL A 578 5.71 7.47 34.89
CA VAL A 578 4.60 6.52 34.71
C VAL A 578 5.06 5.33 33.89
N VAL A 579 4.66 4.13 34.31
CA VAL A 579 5.03 2.88 33.65
C VAL A 579 3.77 2.07 33.35
N SER A 580 3.62 1.69 32.08
CA SER A 580 2.57 0.77 31.63
C SER A 580 3.04 -0.68 31.76
N ASN A 581 2.24 -1.50 32.44
CA ASN A 581 2.57 -2.90 32.76
C ASN A 581 1.44 -3.84 32.33
N ILE A 582 1.78 -5.05 31.87
CA ILE A 582 0.80 -6.16 31.90
C ILE A 582 0.45 -6.43 33.38
N GLY A 583 -0.83 -6.33 33.72
CA GLY A 583 -1.29 -6.31 35.11
C GLY A 583 -1.60 -4.90 35.59
N THR A 584 -0.80 -4.35 36.50
CA THR A 584 -1.07 -3.06 37.15
C THR A 584 0.01 -2.03 36.79
N GLY A 585 -0.38 -0.97 36.07
CA GLY A 585 0.50 0.17 35.82
C GLY A 585 0.81 0.97 37.07
N VAL A 586 1.91 1.74 37.04
CA VAL A 586 2.40 2.48 38.22
C VAL A 586 2.73 3.92 37.91
N LEU A 587 2.45 4.78 38.88
CA LEU A 587 2.92 6.15 38.97
C LEU A 587 3.99 6.20 40.07
N LEU A 588 5.18 6.67 39.72
CA LEU A 588 6.31 6.88 40.61
C LEU A 588 6.45 8.40 40.80
N ILE A 589 6.05 8.88 41.96
CA ILE A 589 6.10 10.29 42.33
C ILE A 589 7.49 10.62 42.85
N ASN A 590 8.16 11.58 42.23
CA ASN A 590 9.46 12.06 42.62
C ASN A 590 9.36 12.86 43.93
N ASN A 591 10.17 12.49 44.93
CA ASN A 591 10.14 13.15 46.23
C ASN A 591 11.05 14.39 46.31
N GLY A 592 11.74 14.73 45.21
CA GLY A 592 12.70 15.86 45.14
C GLY A 592 14.02 15.61 45.87
N ASP A 593 14.25 14.39 46.36
CA ASP A 593 15.48 13.97 47.07
C ASP A 593 16.25 12.85 46.32
N GLY A 594 15.85 12.59 45.07
CA GLY A 594 16.38 11.53 44.23
C GLY A 594 15.70 10.17 44.44
N THR A 595 14.65 10.09 45.28
CA THR A 595 13.84 8.88 45.47
C THR A 595 12.41 9.05 44.97
N PHE A 596 11.72 7.93 44.74
CA PHE A 596 10.35 7.90 44.24
C PHE A 596 9.37 7.17 45.17
N SER A 597 8.18 7.72 45.30
CA SER A 597 7.02 7.15 45.99
C SER A 597 6.09 6.46 45.00
N ARG A 598 5.74 5.19 45.24
CA ARG A 598 4.91 4.40 44.32
C ARG A 598 3.40 4.56 44.57
N ARG A 599 2.63 4.68 43.49
CA ARG A 599 1.17 4.55 43.43
C ARG A 599 0.76 3.63 42.28
N THR A 600 -0.36 2.92 42.43
CA THR A 600 -0.96 2.11 41.36
C THR A 600 -1.91 2.97 40.54
N LEU A 601 -1.84 2.87 39.21
CA LEU A 601 -2.72 3.63 38.30
C LEU A 601 -4.16 3.12 38.32
N SER A 602 -4.33 1.81 38.49
CA SER A 602 -5.63 1.15 38.59
C SER A 602 -5.64 0.15 39.73
N ASN A 603 -6.84 -0.15 40.24
CA ASN A 603 -7.05 -1.18 41.26
C ASN A 603 -7.22 -2.59 40.66
N SER A 604 -7.17 -2.73 39.33
CA SER A 604 -7.31 -4.00 38.61
C SER A 604 -5.94 -4.54 38.18
N ASP A 605 -5.65 -5.79 38.53
CA ASP A 605 -4.49 -6.54 38.03
C ASP A 605 -4.94 -7.35 36.80
N ASN A 606 -5.17 -6.68 35.67
CA ASN A 606 -5.61 -7.34 34.43
C ASN A 606 -4.40 -7.81 33.61
N ARG A 607 -4.12 -9.11 33.67
CA ARG A 607 -3.00 -9.75 32.97
C ARG A 607 -3.36 -10.35 31.62
N GLU A 608 -4.60 -10.18 31.18
CA GLU A 608 -5.05 -10.49 29.81
C GLU A 608 -4.89 -9.26 28.90
N ARG A 609 -4.55 -8.12 29.49
CA ARG A 609 -4.39 -6.85 28.80
C ARG A 609 -2.93 -6.54 28.53
N VAL A 610 -2.64 -6.15 27.29
CA VAL A 610 -1.33 -5.68 26.84
C VAL A 610 -1.43 -4.18 26.59
N PRO A 611 -0.97 -3.33 27.54
CA PRO A 611 -0.87 -1.90 27.28
C PRO A 611 0.26 -1.62 26.28
N SER A 612 0.29 -0.43 25.71
CA SER A 612 1.38 0.01 24.84
C SER A 612 1.88 1.39 25.29
N SER A 613 1.80 2.41 24.42
CA SER A 613 2.27 3.75 24.72
C SER A 613 1.39 4.47 25.73
N ILE A 614 1.97 5.47 26.39
CA ILE A 614 1.34 6.22 27.47
C ILE A 614 1.80 7.67 27.38
N ALA A 615 0.91 8.60 27.66
CA ALA A 615 1.17 10.04 27.62
C ALA A 615 0.61 10.71 28.88
N MET A 616 1.24 11.82 29.28
CA MET A 616 0.77 12.66 30.38
C MET A 616 0.63 14.11 29.91
N GLY A 617 -0.52 14.73 30.12
CA GLY A 617 -0.82 16.11 29.75
C GLY A 617 -2.25 16.50 30.12
N ASP A 618 -2.58 17.79 30.08
CA ASP A 618 -3.94 18.28 30.41
C ASP A 618 -4.94 17.82 29.32
N LEU A 619 -5.80 16.84 29.64
CA LEU A 619 -6.78 16.27 28.72
C LEU A 619 -8.19 16.78 29.00
N ASP A 620 -8.47 17.14 30.26
CA ASP A 620 -9.78 17.61 30.67
C ASP A 620 -9.91 19.16 30.82
N GLY A 621 -8.85 19.89 30.47
CA GLY A 621 -8.83 21.34 30.38
C GLY A 621 -8.91 22.04 31.73
N ASP A 622 -8.62 21.34 32.83
CA ASP A 622 -8.55 21.91 34.18
C ASP A 622 -7.16 22.43 34.56
N HIS A 623 -6.18 22.30 33.65
CA HIS A 623 -4.78 22.68 33.80
C HIS A 623 -3.98 21.80 34.77
N LEU A 624 -4.44 20.58 35.03
CA LEU A 624 -3.67 19.53 35.65
C LEU A 624 -3.35 18.44 34.63
N PRO A 625 -2.22 17.72 34.79
CA PRO A 625 -1.88 16.65 33.88
C PRO A 625 -2.73 15.41 34.18
N ASP A 626 -3.33 14.86 33.13
CA ASP A 626 -4.00 13.57 33.09
C ASP A 626 -3.13 12.54 32.37
N ILE A 627 -3.49 11.25 32.46
CA ILE A 627 -2.80 10.17 31.76
C ILE A 627 -3.72 9.53 30.71
N PHE A 628 -3.22 9.41 29.49
CA PHE A 628 -3.82 8.57 28.43
C PHE A 628 -2.96 7.34 28.21
N GLN A 629 -3.54 6.15 28.29
CA GLN A 629 -2.84 4.88 28.08
C GLN A 629 -3.48 4.10 26.94
N CYS A 630 -2.67 3.78 25.94
CA CYS A 630 -3.05 2.90 24.85
C CYS A 630 -3.12 1.45 25.32
N VAL A 631 -4.13 0.73 24.83
CA VAL A 631 -4.31 -0.70 25.08
C VAL A 631 -4.38 -1.46 23.77
N TYR A 632 -3.33 -2.21 23.46
CA TYR A 632 -3.19 -2.90 22.19
C TYR A 632 -4.16 -4.08 22.06
N VAL A 633 -4.18 -4.97 23.05
CA VAL A 633 -5.08 -6.13 23.10
C VAL A 633 -5.57 -6.39 24.52
N ASP A 634 -6.77 -6.93 24.65
CA ASP A 634 -7.35 -7.40 25.91
C ASP A 634 -7.91 -8.80 25.65
N ASP A 635 -7.11 -9.85 25.80
CA ASP A 635 -7.48 -11.21 25.38
C ASP A 635 -6.81 -12.28 26.28
N PRO A 636 -7.51 -13.36 26.69
CA PRO A 636 -6.90 -14.41 27.50
C PRO A 636 -5.76 -15.16 26.81
N ASP A 637 -5.71 -15.15 25.47
CA ASP A 637 -4.73 -15.88 24.67
C ASP A 637 -3.49 -15.03 24.29
N ILE A 638 -3.20 -13.92 24.97
CA ILE A 638 -2.00 -13.06 24.71
C ILE A 638 -0.66 -13.80 24.76
N ASN A 639 -0.63 -15.03 25.29
CA ASN A 639 0.54 -15.90 25.38
C ASN A 639 0.63 -16.92 24.22
N ARG A 640 -0.34 -16.91 23.30
CA ARG A 640 -0.37 -17.80 22.14
C ARG A 640 0.89 -17.61 21.31
N LYS A 641 1.57 -18.73 21.08
CA LYS A 641 2.77 -18.79 20.26
C LYS A 641 2.43 -19.01 18.79
N PRO A 642 3.19 -18.42 17.85
CA PRO A 642 2.99 -18.69 16.43
C PRO A 642 3.26 -20.17 16.09
N PRO A 643 2.59 -20.68 15.05
CA PRO A 643 2.76 -22.05 14.59
C PRO A 643 4.15 -22.28 14.00
N LEU A 644 4.69 -23.49 14.20
CA LEU A 644 5.97 -23.92 13.66
C LEU A 644 5.80 -24.96 12.54
N ASP A 645 6.72 -24.97 11.58
CA ASP A 645 6.83 -26.05 10.59
C ASP A 645 7.54 -27.29 11.17
N ALA A 646 7.65 -28.35 10.37
CA ALA A 646 8.34 -29.58 10.79
C ALA A 646 9.84 -29.40 11.07
N SER A 647 10.45 -28.29 10.61
CA SER A 647 11.85 -27.93 10.88
C SER A 647 12.01 -27.00 12.08
N GLY A 648 10.91 -26.58 12.71
CA GLY A 648 10.92 -25.68 13.86
C GLY A 648 10.99 -24.18 13.49
N ARG A 649 10.73 -23.82 12.22
CA ARG A 649 10.65 -22.41 11.78
C ARG A 649 9.25 -21.86 11.96
N VAL A 650 9.15 -20.57 12.27
CA VAL A 650 7.86 -19.87 12.39
C VAL A 650 7.21 -19.81 11.02
N VAL A 651 6.00 -20.37 10.90
CA VAL A 651 5.26 -20.36 9.63
C VAL A 651 4.78 -18.95 9.31
N ARG A 652 4.17 -18.31 10.30
CA ARG A 652 3.67 -16.94 10.24
C ARG A 652 3.62 -16.35 11.64
N ALA A 653 3.78 -15.04 11.75
CA ALA A 653 3.42 -14.34 12.98
C ALA A 653 1.92 -14.47 13.26
N VAL A 654 1.54 -14.37 14.53
CA VAL A 654 0.12 -14.32 14.90
C VAL A 654 -0.41 -12.93 14.57
N SER A 655 -1.47 -12.86 13.76
CA SER A 655 -2.03 -11.57 13.37
C SER A 655 -2.75 -10.91 14.56
N PRO A 656 -2.59 -9.60 14.79
CA PRO A 656 -3.33 -8.85 15.80
C PRO A 656 -4.84 -9.02 15.65
N GLY A 657 -5.34 -9.08 14.40
CA GLY A 657 -6.75 -9.29 14.05
C GLY A 657 -7.35 -10.63 14.53
N GLU A 658 -6.55 -11.52 15.11
CA GLU A 658 -7.01 -12.77 15.72
C GLU A 658 -7.24 -12.65 17.25
N TYR A 659 -7.05 -11.48 17.85
CA TYR A 659 -7.25 -11.20 19.27
C TYR A 659 -8.45 -10.27 19.49
N ARG A 660 -8.98 -10.22 20.72
CA ARG A 660 -9.89 -9.16 21.13
C ARG A 660 -9.12 -7.85 21.30
N VAL A 661 -9.60 -6.85 20.57
CA VAL A 661 -9.12 -5.46 20.58
C VAL A 661 -9.25 -4.82 21.96
N GLY A 662 -8.27 -3.99 22.34
CA GLY A 662 -8.24 -3.29 23.62
C GLY A 662 -9.06 -2.00 23.64
N ALA A 663 -9.49 -1.59 24.83
CA ALA A 663 -10.08 -0.28 25.07
C ALA A 663 -9.05 0.61 25.78
N ASP A 664 -8.73 1.75 25.18
CA ASP A 664 -7.81 2.73 25.77
C ASP A 664 -8.34 3.25 27.11
N GLU A 665 -7.44 3.76 27.95
CA GLU A 665 -7.77 4.24 29.28
C GLU A 665 -7.39 5.70 29.48
N ILE A 666 -8.24 6.43 30.21
CA ILE A 666 -7.96 7.77 30.69
C ILE A 666 -8.00 7.80 32.22
N MET A 667 -7.02 8.49 32.77
CA MET A 667 -6.77 8.57 34.20
C MET A 667 -6.69 10.05 34.57
N ILE A 668 -7.75 10.52 35.22
CA ILE A 668 -7.93 11.94 35.54
C ILE A 668 -7.29 12.26 36.89
N ASN A 669 -6.59 13.38 36.95
CA ASN A 669 -6.07 13.96 38.18
C ASN A 669 -7.18 14.72 38.91
N ASP A 670 -7.46 14.37 40.17
CA ASP A 670 -8.55 15.02 40.93
C ASP A 670 -8.14 16.33 41.62
N GLY A 671 -6.90 16.79 41.43
CA GLY A 671 -6.34 17.98 42.09
C GLY A 671 -5.94 17.77 43.55
N GLU A 672 -6.27 16.62 44.15
CA GLU A 672 -5.71 16.16 45.42
C GLU A 672 -4.56 15.16 45.20
N GLY A 673 -4.20 14.93 43.92
CA GLY A 673 -3.16 14.02 43.46
C GLY A 673 -3.62 12.57 43.39
N ASN A 674 -4.91 12.25 43.57
CA ASN A 674 -5.40 10.89 43.38
C ASN A 674 -5.71 10.63 41.90
N VAL A 675 -5.56 9.36 41.49
CA VAL A 675 -5.85 8.91 40.15
C VAL A 675 -7.30 8.42 40.09
N ARG A 676 -8.11 9.00 39.20
CA ARG A 676 -9.43 8.47 38.85
C ARG A 676 -9.38 7.84 37.46
N SER A 677 -9.25 6.52 37.42
CA SER A 677 -9.21 5.75 36.17
C SER A 677 -10.61 5.39 35.66
N THR A 678 -10.83 5.56 34.36
CA THR A 678 -12.01 5.07 33.62
C THR A 678 -11.61 4.62 32.21
N SER A 679 -12.33 3.64 31.64
CA SER A 679 -12.17 3.33 30.21
C SER A 679 -12.47 4.56 29.36
N PHE A 680 -11.60 4.85 28.40
CA PHE A 680 -11.81 5.93 27.45
C PHE A 680 -12.87 5.47 26.43
N ARG A 681 -14.10 6.02 26.55
CA ARG A 681 -15.25 5.73 25.67
C ARG A 681 -15.51 4.23 25.44
N ASP A 682 -16.38 3.64 26.27
CA ASP A 682 -16.73 2.21 26.24
C ASP A 682 -17.79 1.85 25.15
N ARG A 683 -17.56 2.25 23.89
CA ARG A 683 -18.34 1.77 22.74
C ARG A 683 -17.46 0.86 21.90
N ASP A 684 -17.96 -0.31 21.51
CA ASP A 684 -17.19 -1.31 20.73
C ASP A 684 -16.46 -0.75 19.49
N ARG A 685 -17.00 0.31 18.87
CA ARG A 685 -16.43 0.95 17.66
C ARG A 685 -15.24 1.88 17.94
N ASP A 686 -15.06 2.28 19.20
CA ASP A 686 -14.03 3.21 19.65
C ASP A 686 -12.73 2.42 20.00
N HIS A 687 -12.82 1.09 20.15
CA HIS A 687 -11.69 0.21 20.45
C HIS A 687 -10.82 -0.04 19.22
N SER A 688 -9.51 -0.06 19.41
CA SER A 688 -8.53 -0.25 18.32
C SER A 688 -7.26 -0.94 18.81
N TYR A 689 -6.37 -1.33 17.88
CA TYR A 689 -5.07 -1.91 18.23
C TYR A 689 -4.05 -0.77 18.45
N ALA A 690 -4.24 -0.02 19.53
CA ALA A 690 -3.49 1.20 19.81
C ALA A 690 -2.02 0.91 20.14
N LEU A 691 -1.10 1.60 19.45
CA LEU A 691 0.34 1.42 19.60
C LEU A 691 1.07 2.71 19.93
N GLY A 692 1.02 3.71 19.05
CA GLY A 692 1.63 5.02 19.26
C GLY A 692 0.58 6.03 19.71
N VAL A 693 0.96 6.96 20.58
CA VAL A 693 0.10 8.10 20.97
C VAL A 693 0.90 9.38 20.89
N VAL A 694 0.24 10.50 20.62
CA VAL A 694 0.74 11.88 20.79
C VAL A 694 -0.37 12.74 21.39
N VAL A 695 -0.02 13.58 22.36
CA VAL A 695 -0.90 14.55 23.01
C VAL A 695 -0.32 15.95 22.86
N THR A 696 -1.06 16.84 22.18
CA THR A 696 -0.72 18.27 21.99
C THR A 696 -1.91 19.01 21.35
N ASP A 697 -1.82 20.34 21.25
CA ASP A 697 -2.70 21.18 20.44
C ASP A 697 -2.45 20.92 18.94
N LEU A 698 -3.32 20.12 18.32
CA LEU A 698 -3.24 19.70 16.92
C LEU A 698 -4.11 20.56 16.01
N ASP A 699 -5.15 21.19 16.55
CA ASP A 699 -6.12 21.98 15.77
C ASP A 699 -5.94 23.51 15.90
N GLY A 700 -5.01 23.95 16.75
CA GLY A 700 -4.68 25.35 17.02
C GLY A 700 -5.62 26.05 17.99
N ASN A 701 -6.57 25.34 18.61
CA ASN A 701 -7.50 25.86 19.61
C ASN A 701 -7.08 25.44 21.03
N PRO A 702 -7.41 26.22 22.08
CA PRO A 702 -6.94 25.89 23.44
C PRO A 702 -7.41 24.52 23.97
N GLY A 703 -6.48 23.61 24.27
CA GLY A 703 -6.78 22.26 24.76
C GLY A 703 -6.01 21.23 23.96
N ASN A 704 -5.74 20.07 24.55
CA ASN A 704 -4.98 19.03 23.88
C ASN A 704 -5.90 18.03 23.18
N GLU A 705 -5.51 17.65 21.97
CA GLU A 705 -6.05 16.48 21.27
C GLU A 705 -5.16 15.26 21.54
N VAL A 706 -5.72 14.07 21.31
CA VAL A 706 -4.99 12.80 21.38
C VAL A 706 -5.02 12.14 20.00
N PHE A 707 -3.86 12.04 19.36
CA PHE A 707 -3.70 11.26 18.13
C PHE A 707 -3.16 9.86 18.45
N VAL A 708 -3.83 8.82 17.96
CA VAL A 708 -3.47 7.42 18.21
C VAL A 708 -3.22 6.71 16.88
N GLY A 709 -2.01 6.16 16.75
CA GLY A 709 -1.61 5.25 15.68
C GLY A 709 -2.07 3.84 15.99
N ASN A 710 -2.86 3.27 15.09
CA ASN A 710 -3.50 1.97 15.26
C ASN A 710 -2.99 0.93 14.25
N ASP A 711 -2.79 -0.30 14.72
CA ASP A 711 -2.39 -1.42 13.88
C ASP A 711 -3.59 -2.06 13.18
N LEU A 712 -3.55 -2.24 11.86
CA LEU A 712 -4.59 -2.82 11.00
C LEU A 712 -5.94 -2.08 10.95
N LEU A 713 -6.21 -1.18 11.89
CA LEU A 713 -7.43 -0.40 12.04
C LEU A 713 -7.14 1.08 11.84
N PRO A 714 -8.15 1.90 11.48
CA PRO A 714 -7.94 3.32 11.19
C PRO A 714 -7.33 4.06 12.39
N ASN A 715 -6.44 5.02 12.12
CA ASN A 715 -5.93 5.91 13.17
C ASN A 715 -7.07 6.76 13.73
N GLN A 716 -6.94 7.19 14.98
CA GLN A 716 -7.93 7.99 15.68
C GLN A 716 -7.35 9.34 16.08
N LEU A 717 -8.19 10.38 16.01
CA LEU A 717 -7.84 11.74 16.44
C LEU A 717 -8.96 12.22 17.34
N TRP A 718 -8.71 12.16 18.64
CA TRP A 718 -9.66 12.49 19.67
C TRP A 718 -9.60 13.98 20.00
N THR A 719 -10.73 14.66 19.82
CA THR A 719 -10.95 16.02 20.30
C THR A 719 -12.08 16.05 21.31
N ARG A 720 -11.98 16.94 22.29
CA ARG A 720 -12.97 17.08 23.35
C ARG A 720 -13.94 18.22 23.06
N ASP A 721 -15.21 17.89 22.96
CA ASP A 721 -16.28 18.88 22.86
C ASP A 721 -16.37 19.66 24.17
N ARG A 722 -16.20 20.98 24.13
CA ARG A 722 -16.19 21.82 25.33
C ARG A 722 -17.56 22.05 25.95
N VAL A 723 -18.63 21.85 25.19
CA VAL A 723 -20.00 22.06 25.64
C VAL A 723 -20.53 20.78 26.27
N GLU A 724 -20.42 19.66 25.58
CA GLU A 724 -20.91 18.36 26.04
C GLU A 724 -19.89 17.63 26.94
N GLN A 725 -18.63 18.10 26.97
CA GLN A 725 -17.51 17.49 27.68
C GLN A 725 -17.25 16.03 27.26
N ASP A 726 -17.54 15.71 26.00
CA ASP A 726 -17.42 14.37 25.43
C ASP A 726 -16.30 14.30 24.38
N TRP A 727 -15.75 13.11 24.17
CA TRP A 727 -14.68 12.87 23.20
C TRP A 727 -15.23 12.38 21.86
N ASN A 728 -14.73 12.96 20.77
CA ASN A 728 -15.11 12.62 19.40
C ASN A 728 -13.88 12.27 18.58
N ASP A 729 -13.91 11.12 17.91
CA ASP A 729 -12.93 10.79 16.87
C ASP A 729 -13.27 11.55 15.59
N VAL A 730 -12.34 12.39 15.17
CA VAL A 730 -12.44 13.21 13.96
C VAL A 730 -11.42 12.83 12.89
N ALA A 731 -10.62 11.78 13.07
CA ALA A 731 -9.52 11.45 12.15
C ALA A 731 -9.98 11.24 10.70
N THR A 732 -11.12 10.58 10.49
CA THR A 732 -11.64 10.37 9.13
C THR A 732 -12.09 11.68 8.47
N LEU A 733 -12.72 12.56 9.25
CA LEU A 733 -13.15 13.89 8.76
C LEU A 733 -11.95 14.80 8.49
N LYS A 734 -10.92 14.69 9.34
CA LYS A 734 -9.67 15.43 9.25
C LYS A 734 -8.69 14.83 8.23
N GLY A 735 -8.93 13.65 7.67
CA GLY A 735 -8.08 13.06 6.63
C GLY A 735 -6.82 12.33 7.11
N CYS A 736 -6.70 12.03 8.40
CA CYS A 736 -5.54 11.36 9.01
C CYS A 736 -5.82 9.92 9.51
N ALA A 737 -7.00 9.36 9.23
CA ALA A 737 -7.38 8.00 9.62
C ALA A 737 -6.79 6.88 8.73
N PHE A 738 -6.48 7.20 7.46
CA PHE A 738 -6.11 6.23 6.42
C PHE A 738 -4.96 6.79 5.56
N ASP A 739 -4.25 5.93 4.85
CA ASP A 739 -3.32 6.36 3.79
C ASP A 739 -4.06 6.96 2.56
N ASP A 740 -3.32 7.47 1.55
CA ASP A 740 -3.93 8.02 0.32
C ASP A 740 -4.78 6.99 -0.46
N SER A 741 -4.61 5.68 -0.21
CA SER A 741 -5.43 4.63 -0.79
C SER A 741 -6.75 4.37 -0.04
N GLY A 742 -6.98 5.05 1.08
CA GLY A 742 -8.15 4.87 1.95
C GLY A 742 -8.14 3.54 2.71
N VAL A 743 -6.95 2.98 2.97
CA VAL A 743 -6.75 1.71 3.68
C VAL A 743 -6.08 1.99 5.03
N ALA A 744 -6.47 1.23 6.05
CA ALA A 744 -5.81 1.28 7.35
C ALA A 744 -4.47 0.57 7.29
N THR A 745 -3.44 1.19 7.86
CA THR A 745 -2.07 0.68 7.88
C THR A 745 -1.77 -0.02 9.20
N GLY A 746 -0.61 -0.67 9.31
CA GLY A 746 -0.05 -1.11 10.58
C GLY A 746 0.71 0.04 11.22
N SER A 747 -0.02 1.06 11.70
CA SER A 747 0.58 2.29 12.24
C SER A 747 1.25 2.02 13.59
N MET A 748 2.53 2.36 13.71
CA MET A 748 3.32 2.07 14.91
C MET A 748 3.94 3.35 15.50
N GLY A 749 5.03 3.86 14.92
CA GLY A 749 5.70 5.08 15.37
C GLY A 749 5.02 6.32 14.85
N ILE A 750 5.06 7.39 15.66
CA ILE A 750 4.54 8.70 15.31
C ILE A 750 5.65 9.72 15.56
N ALA A 751 5.89 10.58 14.58
CA ALA A 751 6.70 11.78 14.74
C ALA A 751 5.85 12.98 14.32
N ILE A 752 5.99 14.09 15.05
CA ILE A 752 5.28 15.34 14.75
C ILE A 752 6.28 16.46 14.49
N GLY A 753 5.90 17.42 13.68
CA GLY A 753 6.74 18.58 13.35
C GLY A 753 6.15 19.38 12.19
N ASP A 754 6.79 20.49 11.83
CA ASP A 754 6.45 21.30 10.65
C ASP A 754 7.37 20.90 9.47
N PHE A 755 7.08 19.76 8.82
CA PHE A 755 7.99 19.14 7.85
C PHE A 755 8.07 19.90 6.52
N ASP A 756 7.06 20.71 6.20
CA ASP A 756 7.01 21.54 4.99
C ASP A 756 7.22 23.04 5.29
N SER A 757 7.53 23.41 6.53
CA SER A 757 7.70 24.79 6.99
C SER A 757 6.49 25.69 6.73
N SER A 758 5.29 25.12 6.73
CA SER A 758 4.01 25.82 6.58
C SER A 758 3.58 26.56 7.85
N GLY A 759 4.17 26.21 8.99
CA GLY A 759 3.78 26.70 10.31
C GLY A 759 2.56 25.97 10.88
N THR A 760 2.21 24.80 10.34
CA THR A 760 1.19 23.89 10.89
C THR A 760 1.83 22.59 11.36
N LEU A 761 1.12 21.83 12.21
CA LEU A 761 1.65 20.61 12.79
C LEU A 761 1.33 19.43 11.88
N ASP A 762 2.36 18.78 11.36
CA ASP A 762 2.25 17.60 10.51
C ASP A 762 2.50 16.32 11.32
N ILE A 763 2.05 15.19 10.78
CA ILE A 763 2.16 13.88 11.43
C ILE A 763 2.81 12.88 10.47
N HIS A 764 3.97 12.36 10.85
CA HIS A 764 4.59 11.21 10.20
C HIS A 764 4.25 9.91 10.96
N ILE A 765 3.99 8.83 10.23
CA ILE A 765 3.72 7.50 10.80
C ILE A 765 4.59 6.44 10.12
N SER A 766 5.27 5.62 10.93
CA SER A 766 5.95 4.41 10.46
C SER A 766 4.97 3.23 10.41
N ASN A 767 5.09 2.41 9.36
CA ASN A 767 4.12 1.35 9.03
C ASN A 767 4.78 -0.03 8.86
N TYR A 768 3.95 -1.05 8.63
CA TYR A 768 4.38 -2.43 8.37
C TYR A 768 4.93 -2.62 6.95
N GLU A 769 5.60 -3.74 6.68
CA GLU A 769 6.15 -4.01 5.35
C GLU A 769 5.07 -4.02 4.26
N ASN A 770 5.46 -3.60 3.06
CA ASN A 770 4.60 -3.33 1.90
C ASN A 770 3.61 -2.16 2.07
N GLN A 771 3.76 -1.38 3.13
CA GLN A 771 3.05 -0.12 3.35
C GLN A 771 4.08 1.01 3.41
N ASN A 772 3.79 2.14 2.77
CA ASN A 772 4.67 3.30 2.84
C ASN A 772 4.57 3.90 4.25
N SER A 773 5.64 4.48 4.80
CA SER A 773 5.47 5.43 5.90
C SER A 773 4.59 6.59 5.42
N THR A 774 3.63 6.99 6.26
CA THR A 774 2.66 8.04 5.93
C THR A 774 3.18 9.39 6.38
N LEU A 775 2.90 10.45 5.62
CA LEU A 775 3.19 11.84 6.02
C LEU A 775 1.93 12.68 5.81
N PHE A 776 1.20 12.91 6.89
CA PHE A 776 0.02 13.77 6.91
C PHE A 776 0.44 15.22 7.08
N LEU A 777 0.44 15.98 5.99
CA LEU A 777 0.63 17.42 6.05
C LEU A 777 -0.68 18.11 6.38
N ALA A 778 -0.65 19.05 7.32
CA ALA A 778 -1.79 19.87 7.66
C ALA A 778 -2.04 20.93 6.58
N ASP A 779 -3.27 21.01 6.07
CA ASP A 779 -3.77 22.08 5.22
C ASP A 779 -5.09 22.61 5.81
N LYS A 780 -4.99 23.80 6.43
CA LYS A 780 -6.10 24.45 7.15
C LYS A 780 -6.63 23.58 8.28
N ASP A 781 -7.83 23.04 8.13
CA ASP A 781 -8.54 22.26 9.13
C ASP A 781 -8.48 20.75 8.84
N ALA A 782 -7.64 20.29 7.90
CA ALA A 782 -7.56 18.89 7.50
C ALA A 782 -6.10 18.48 7.18
N TYR A 783 -5.91 17.20 6.93
CA TYR A 783 -4.63 16.55 6.63
C TYR A 783 -4.68 15.88 5.26
N GLN A 784 -3.53 15.80 4.62
CA GLN A 784 -3.34 15.06 3.37
C GLN A 784 -2.09 14.18 3.47
N ASP A 785 -2.22 12.90 3.16
CA ASP A 785 -1.05 12.03 3.00
C ASP A 785 -0.24 12.45 1.77
N ARG A 786 0.98 12.96 2.00
CA ARG A 786 1.96 13.43 1.01
C ARG A 786 3.23 12.58 0.97
N SER A 787 3.17 11.33 1.44
CA SER A 787 4.32 10.41 1.47
C SER A 787 4.99 10.16 0.11
N VAL A 788 4.22 10.15 -0.98
CA VAL A 788 4.74 9.93 -2.35
C VAL A 788 5.52 11.14 -2.89
N PRO A 789 4.94 12.36 -2.97
CA PRO A 789 5.67 13.53 -3.47
C PRO A 789 6.88 13.90 -2.61
N PHE A 790 6.82 13.63 -1.30
CA PHE A 790 7.96 13.79 -0.38
C PHE A 790 8.97 12.63 -0.41
N ARG A 791 8.81 11.64 -1.32
CA ARG A 791 9.74 10.52 -1.55
C ARG A 791 9.96 9.59 -0.34
N LEU A 792 9.01 9.52 0.58
CA LEU A 792 9.07 8.58 1.71
C LEU A 792 8.68 7.15 1.31
N ALA A 793 7.76 7.01 0.34
CA ALA A 793 7.22 5.71 -0.08
C ALA A 793 8.30 4.69 -0.47
N GLY A 794 9.27 5.07 -1.31
CA GLY A 794 10.33 4.18 -1.79
C GLY A 794 11.22 3.59 -0.68
N PRO A 795 11.94 4.41 0.10
CA PRO A 795 12.89 3.93 1.10
C PRO A 795 12.22 3.21 2.29
N THR A 796 10.94 3.47 2.58
CA THR A 796 10.27 2.93 3.79
C THR A 796 9.45 1.66 3.53
N ARG A 797 8.99 1.43 2.29
CA ARG A 797 8.04 0.35 1.96
C ARG A 797 8.44 -1.05 2.40
N ASN A 798 9.72 -1.39 2.34
CA ASN A 798 10.20 -2.75 2.68
C ASN A 798 10.62 -2.90 4.14
N MET A 799 10.36 -1.89 4.97
CA MET A 799 10.70 -1.89 6.38
C MET A 799 9.46 -2.15 7.24
N VAL A 800 9.70 -2.67 8.45
CA VAL A 800 8.72 -2.71 9.54
C VAL A 800 9.17 -1.69 10.56
N GLY A 801 8.60 -0.49 10.48
CA GLY A 801 9.01 0.65 11.30
C GLY A 801 8.31 0.68 12.65
N PHE A 802 9.06 0.99 13.70
CA PHE A 802 8.55 1.21 15.06
C PHE A 802 8.82 2.67 15.45
N GLY A 803 9.58 2.96 16.51
CA GLY A 803 9.88 4.31 16.95
C GLY A 803 10.38 5.22 15.81
N SER A 804 9.78 6.40 15.71
CA SER A 804 10.15 7.44 14.76
C SER A 804 10.23 8.78 15.47
N GLN A 805 11.22 9.62 15.16
CA GLN A 805 11.34 10.96 15.71
C GLN A 805 11.63 11.98 14.62
N ALA A 806 11.02 13.17 14.75
CA ALA A 806 11.41 14.35 14.00
C ALA A 806 12.72 14.88 14.60
N ILE A 807 13.70 15.18 13.75
CA ILE A 807 15.03 15.58 14.18
C ILE A 807 15.60 16.58 13.18
N ASP A 808 16.19 17.67 13.65
CA ASP A 808 17.06 18.52 12.82
C ASP A 808 18.51 18.09 13.11
N PHE A 809 19.06 17.17 12.31
CA PHE A 809 20.35 16.55 12.68
C PHE A 809 21.55 17.46 12.38
N ASP A 810 21.41 18.40 11.46
CA ASP A 810 22.50 19.30 11.05
C ASP A 810 22.25 20.76 11.45
N ASN A 811 21.16 21.03 12.17
CA ASN A 811 20.69 22.33 12.65
C ASN A 811 20.40 23.32 11.51
N ASP A 812 19.92 22.85 10.36
CA ASP A 812 19.64 23.68 9.19
C ASP A 812 18.22 24.30 9.14
N SER A 813 17.39 24.00 10.14
CA SER A 813 15.96 24.34 10.33
C SER A 813 14.93 23.48 9.58
N ASN A 814 15.35 22.48 8.79
CA ASN A 814 14.44 21.51 8.19
C ASN A 814 14.37 20.27 9.09
N LEU A 815 13.16 19.84 9.44
CA LEU A 815 13.00 18.61 10.21
C LEU A 815 13.20 17.38 9.31
N ASP A 816 14.19 16.58 9.66
CA ASP A 816 14.47 15.25 9.14
C ASP A 816 13.71 14.17 9.93
N LEU A 817 13.79 12.92 9.48
CA LEU A 817 13.12 11.78 10.12
C LEU A 817 14.11 10.67 10.45
N MET A 818 14.16 10.26 11.72
CA MET A 818 14.83 9.03 12.13
C MET A 818 13.80 7.94 12.45
N ILE A 819 14.02 6.72 11.95
CA ILE A 819 13.11 5.58 12.12
C ILE A 819 13.93 4.35 12.54
N THR A 820 13.48 3.64 13.57
CA THR A 820 14.03 2.33 13.95
C THR A 820 13.14 1.21 13.45
N ASN A 821 13.75 0.10 13.01
CA ASN A 821 13.07 -0.94 12.24
C ASN A 821 13.34 -2.34 12.79
N GLY A 822 12.45 -3.29 12.50
CA GLY A 822 12.68 -4.71 12.73
C GLY A 822 11.38 -5.51 12.85
N HIS A 823 11.33 -6.69 12.23
CA HIS A 823 10.12 -7.50 12.09
C HIS A 823 9.57 -8.06 13.42
N LEU A 824 8.36 -8.62 13.34
CA LEU A 824 7.65 -9.18 14.49
C LEU A 824 8.18 -10.56 14.90
N ASP A 825 8.60 -11.39 13.94
CA ASP A 825 9.21 -12.71 14.16
C ASP A 825 10.00 -13.15 12.91
N ASP A 826 10.81 -14.20 13.01
CA ASP A 826 11.55 -14.78 11.88
C ASP A 826 10.66 -15.78 11.12
N SER A 827 9.65 -15.22 10.44
CA SER A 827 8.58 -15.95 9.78
C SER A 827 8.90 -16.24 8.31
N MET A 828 8.45 -17.40 7.83
CA MET A 828 8.59 -17.79 6.41
C MET A 828 7.78 -16.90 5.44
N GLU A 829 6.77 -16.19 5.93
CA GLU A 829 5.97 -15.27 5.12
C GLU A 829 6.64 -13.89 4.95
N ASN A 830 7.73 -13.60 5.65
CA ASN A 830 8.39 -12.30 5.58
C ASN A 830 9.03 -12.08 4.20
N HIS A 831 8.80 -10.91 3.61
CA HIS A 831 9.47 -10.51 2.37
C HIS A 831 10.83 -9.86 2.61
N SER A 832 11.04 -9.31 3.81
CA SER A 832 12.24 -8.61 4.23
C SER A 832 12.95 -9.34 5.38
N SER A 833 14.17 -8.89 5.72
CA SER A 833 14.95 -9.50 6.81
C SER A 833 14.28 -9.30 8.17
N PHE A 834 14.36 -10.31 9.04
CA PHE A 834 13.83 -10.26 10.41
C PHE A 834 14.42 -9.08 11.21
N ARG A 835 15.75 -8.92 11.16
CA ARG A 835 16.43 -7.75 11.71
C ARG A 835 16.65 -6.73 10.60
N GLN A 836 16.36 -5.46 10.87
CA GLN A 836 16.42 -4.38 9.88
C GLN A 836 17.30 -3.24 10.37
N ARG A 837 17.79 -2.42 9.43
CA ARG A 837 18.62 -1.25 9.74
C ARG A 837 17.73 -0.07 10.14
N PRO A 838 18.16 0.77 11.08
CA PRO A 838 17.52 2.08 11.28
C PRO A 838 17.76 2.97 10.06
N GLN A 839 16.91 3.99 9.89
CA GLN A 839 16.96 4.94 8.77
C GLN A 839 17.02 6.37 9.31
N LEU A 840 17.84 7.21 8.66
CA LEU A 840 17.72 8.68 8.72
C LEU A 840 17.38 9.16 7.33
N LEU A 841 16.33 9.95 7.23
CA LEU A 841 15.80 10.52 6.00
C LEU A 841 15.93 12.03 6.11
N SER A 842 16.85 12.62 5.36
CA SER A 842 17.09 14.06 5.39
C SER A 842 16.07 14.80 4.52
N ASN A 843 15.55 15.90 5.02
CA ASN A 843 14.51 16.70 4.39
C ASN A 843 15.08 17.98 3.76
N SER A 844 14.80 18.20 2.48
CA SER A 844 15.17 19.45 1.78
C SER A 844 14.11 20.56 1.87
N GLY A 845 13.08 20.36 2.70
CA GLY A 845 11.84 21.14 2.76
C GLY A 845 10.83 20.80 1.65
N SER A 846 11.10 19.76 0.86
CA SER A 846 10.22 19.33 -0.25
C SER A 846 10.36 17.85 -0.63
N ASP A 847 11.46 17.20 -0.26
CA ASP A 847 11.65 15.77 -0.40
C ASP A 847 12.53 15.21 0.72
N PHE A 848 12.27 13.96 1.09
CA PHE A 848 13.12 13.16 1.97
C PHE A 848 14.06 12.28 1.17
N ARG A 849 15.30 12.14 1.65
CA ARG A 849 16.31 11.26 1.07
C ARG A 849 17.01 10.44 2.14
N LEU A 850 17.20 9.15 1.86
CA LEU A 850 17.95 8.29 2.77
C LEU A 850 19.39 8.80 2.88
N VAL A 851 19.85 9.02 4.11
CA VAL A 851 21.18 9.56 4.39
C VAL A 851 22.23 8.45 4.36
N GLU A 852 23.38 8.75 3.77
CA GLU A 852 24.58 7.94 3.91
C GLU A 852 25.39 8.39 5.13
N PHE A 853 25.79 7.43 5.97
CA PHE A 853 26.47 7.70 7.23
C PHE A 853 27.98 7.53 7.14
N SER A 854 28.70 8.43 7.79
CA SER A 854 29.98 8.09 8.40
C SER A 854 29.69 7.47 9.77
N ASP A 855 30.02 6.19 9.95
CA ASP A 855 29.71 5.46 11.17
C ASP A 855 30.99 4.92 11.85
N PRO A 856 31.58 5.68 12.78
CA PRO A 856 32.74 5.23 13.55
C PRO A 856 32.46 4.02 14.46
N SER A 857 31.18 3.71 14.72
CA SER A 857 30.73 2.71 15.69
C SER A 857 30.33 1.36 15.08
N GLY A 858 30.01 1.32 13.78
CA GLY A 858 29.49 0.15 13.06
C GLY A 858 28.00 -0.14 13.30
N TYR A 859 27.29 0.77 13.99
CA TYR A 859 25.87 0.67 14.27
C TYR A 859 25.00 0.70 12.99
N TRP A 860 25.18 1.68 12.11
CA TRP A 860 24.34 1.91 10.93
C TRP A 860 24.49 0.83 9.86
N ALA A 861 25.62 0.10 9.85
CA ALA A 861 25.83 -1.05 8.98
C ALA A 861 25.14 -2.33 9.49
N SER A 862 24.78 -2.37 10.77
CA SER A 862 24.21 -3.52 11.46
C SER A 862 22.68 -3.50 11.46
N SER A 863 22.06 -4.66 11.71
CA SER A 863 20.60 -4.81 11.73
C SER A 863 20.09 -5.22 13.11
N TYR A 864 18.95 -4.67 13.52
CA TYR A 864 18.40 -4.79 14.87
C TYR A 864 16.90 -5.15 14.85
N LEU A 865 16.37 -5.44 16.04
CA LEU A 865 14.93 -5.42 16.30
C LEU A 865 14.62 -4.14 17.09
N GLY A 866 14.65 -3.01 16.38
CA GLY A 866 14.41 -1.69 16.96
C GLY A 866 12.97 -1.52 17.40
N ARG A 867 12.76 -0.86 18.55
CA ARG A 867 11.44 -0.59 19.13
C ARG A 867 11.27 0.87 19.52
N GLY A 868 11.41 1.21 20.81
CA GLY A 868 11.28 2.58 21.28
C GLY A 868 12.45 3.46 20.83
N MET A 869 12.16 4.74 20.59
CA MET A 869 13.15 5.75 20.21
C MET A 869 12.81 7.08 20.89
N ALA A 870 13.77 7.69 21.58
CA ALA A 870 13.60 9.03 22.14
C ALA A 870 14.76 9.96 21.75
N ARG A 871 14.42 11.23 21.51
CA ARG A 871 15.31 12.35 21.19
C ARG A 871 15.76 13.04 22.47
N LEU A 872 17.02 13.43 22.53
CA LEU A 872 17.65 14.14 23.65
C LEU A 872 18.89 14.93 23.20
N ASP A 873 19.43 15.76 24.07
CA ASP A 873 20.76 16.39 23.94
C ASP A 873 21.65 15.89 25.09
N PHE A 874 22.32 14.75 24.87
CA PHE A 874 22.98 14.00 25.93
C PHE A 874 24.22 14.71 26.50
N ASN A 875 24.94 15.43 25.64
CA ASN A 875 26.18 16.14 26.00
C ASN A 875 26.00 17.66 26.09
N ARG A 876 24.77 18.18 25.92
CA ARG A 876 24.42 19.61 26.03
C ARG A 876 25.13 20.47 24.99
N ASP A 877 25.29 19.95 23.78
CA ASP A 877 25.93 20.67 22.67
C ASP A 877 24.93 21.26 21.66
N GLY A 878 23.63 21.07 21.91
CA GLY A 878 22.54 21.58 21.08
C GLY A 878 22.24 20.77 19.84
N LYS A 879 22.88 19.62 19.67
CA LYS A 879 22.55 18.68 18.61
C LYS A 879 21.57 17.65 19.14
N ASN A 880 20.75 17.17 18.23
CA ASN A 880 19.79 16.13 18.52
C ASN A 880 20.49 14.77 18.51
N ASP A 881 20.60 14.15 19.69
CA ASP A 881 20.98 12.77 19.90
C ASP A 881 19.75 11.87 19.97
N VAL A 882 19.96 10.55 19.89
CA VAL A 882 18.87 9.58 19.92
C VAL A 882 19.23 8.36 20.75
N VAL A 883 18.32 7.93 21.62
CA VAL A 883 18.38 6.63 22.31
C VAL A 883 17.39 5.65 21.69
N ILE A 884 17.83 4.41 21.43
CA ILE A 884 17.02 3.36 20.79
C ILE A 884 17.04 2.10 21.64
N THR A 885 15.88 1.49 21.86
CA THR A 885 15.75 0.17 22.48
C THR A 885 15.69 -0.94 21.44
N HIS A 886 16.23 -2.11 21.81
CA HIS A 886 16.25 -3.29 20.97
C HIS A 886 15.75 -4.52 21.72
N ILE A 887 15.06 -5.42 21.03
CA ILE A 887 14.73 -6.74 21.59
C ILE A 887 15.98 -7.64 21.59
N GLY A 888 16.35 -8.11 22.78
CA GLY A 888 17.42 -9.10 22.97
C GLY A 888 18.82 -8.60 22.62
N GLN A 889 19.00 -7.28 22.42
CA GLN A 889 20.28 -6.64 22.13
C GLN A 889 20.44 -5.37 22.97
N PRO A 890 21.68 -4.90 23.22
CA PRO A 890 21.90 -3.68 23.97
C PRO A 890 21.20 -2.46 23.35
N SER A 891 20.62 -1.61 24.19
CA SER A 891 20.16 -0.29 23.76
C SER A 891 21.32 0.54 23.21
N ALA A 892 21.01 1.40 22.23
CA ALA A 892 21.99 2.31 21.64
C ALA A 892 21.74 3.74 22.11
N LEU A 893 22.83 4.49 22.28
CA LEU A 893 22.83 5.94 22.44
C LEU A 893 23.65 6.50 21.28
N LEU A 894 22.97 7.09 20.32
CA LEU A 894 23.55 7.63 19.10
C LEU A 894 23.85 9.12 19.31
N LEU A 895 25.12 9.42 19.54
CA LEU A 895 25.62 10.77 19.67
C LEU A 895 25.79 11.39 18.28
N ASN A 896 25.24 12.58 18.07
CA ASN A 896 25.34 13.32 16.83
C ASN A 896 26.67 14.12 16.75
N GLU A 897 27.63 13.56 16.03
CA GLU A 897 28.95 14.17 15.79
C GLU A 897 29.00 14.92 14.44
N THR A 898 27.85 15.15 13.81
CA THR A 898 27.76 15.86 12.52
C THR A 898 28.40 17.24 12.63
N SER A 899 29.29 17.56 11.70
CA SER A 899 30.09 18.79 11.73
C SER A 899 29.49 19.84 10.80
N THR A 900 28.88 20.87 11.38
CA THR A 900 28.37 22.05 10.67
C THR A 900 28.88 23.34 11.30
N ASN A 901 28.69 24.47 10.61
CA ASN A 901 28.84 25.81 11.17
C ASN A 901 27.48 26.41 11.55
N HIS A 902 26.48 25.56 11.77
CA HIS A 902 25.13 25.98 12.11
C HIS A 902 25.01 26.26 13.61
N HIS A 903 24.10 27.16 13.93
CA HIS A 903 23.74 27.57 15.27
C HIS A 903 22.45 26.90 15.70
N TRP A 904 22.19 26.87 16.99
CA TRP A 904 21.01 26.26 17.56
C TRP A 904 20.41 27.11 18.68
N MET A 905 19.21 26.77 19.11
CA MET A 905 18.61 27.31 20.32
C MET A 905 17.63 26.31 20.92
N GLN A 906 17.66 26.16 22.25
CA GLN A 906 16.72 25.31 22.97
C GLN A 906 15.85 26.12 23.92
N VAL A 907 14.59 25.71 24.07
CA VAL A 907 13.60 26.35 24.93
C VAL A 907 12.97 25.29 25.84
N GLN A 908 13.11 25.51 27.14
CA GLN A 908 12.37 24.80 28.18
C GLN A 908 11.23 25.69 28.67
N LEU A 909 10.03 25.12 28.79
CA LEU A 909 8.84 25.83 29.23
C LEU A 909 8.43 25.34 30.62
N ILE A 910 7.99 26.26 31.47
CA ILE A 910 7.35 25.94 32.74
C ILE A 910 6.02 26.69 32.86
N GLY A 911 4.93 25.92 32.90
CA GLY A 911 3.59 26.41 33.17
C GLY A 911 3.42 26.92 34.60
N THR A 912 2.53 27.91 34.77
CA THR A 912 2.12 28.41 36.10
C THR A 912 0.60 28.54 36.24
N GLU A 913 -0.09 28.78 35.12
CA GLU A 913 -1.53 28.62 34.99
C GLU A 913 -1.86 27.38 34.18
N SER A 914 -1.08 27.11 33.14
CA SER A 914 -1.02 25.80 32.47
C SER A 914 -0.29 24.79 33.37
N GLU A 915 -0.49 23.50 33.14
CA GLU A 915 0.30 22.47 33.82
C GLU A 915 1.81 22.65 33.54
N ARG A 916 2.66 22.20 34.48
CA ARG A 916 4.10 22.49 34.52
C ARG A 916 4.84 22.21 33.21
N ASP A 917 4.54 21.13 32.51
CA ASP A 917 5.21 20.77 31.26
C ASP A 917 4.67 21.57 30.06
N ALA A 918 3.61 22.34 30.25
CA ALA A 918 2.93 23.13 29.25
C ALA A 918 2.64 22.35 27.95
N ILE A 919 2.22 21.08 28.07
CA ILE A 919 1.79 20.25 26.93
C ILE A 919 0.68 20.97 26.17
N GLY A 920 0.86 21.08 24.85
CA GLY A 920 0.04 21.90 23.96
C GLY A 920 0.58 23.30 23.69
N ALA A 921 1.65 23.72 24.35
CA ALA A 921 2.26 25.02 24.06
C ALA A 921 2.85 25.05 22.64
N ARG A 922 2.59 26.14 21.92
CA ARG A 922 3.16 26.39 20.59
C ARG A 922 4.23 27.47 20.67
N VAL A 923 5.44 27.15 20.25
CA VAL A 923 6.61 28.05 20.27
C VAL A 923 7.00 28.41 18.86
N ARG A 924 7.07 29.71 18.58
CA ARG A 924 7.56 30.25 17.31
C ARG A 924 8.87 30.99 17.52
N ALA A 925 9.91 30.55 16.83
CA ALA A 925 11.21 31.22 16.79
C ALA A 925 11.34 32.07 15.52
N ARG A 926 11.89 33.27 15.63
CA ARG A 926 12.17 34.19 14.50
C ARG A 926 13.60 34.70 14.56
N TRP A 927 14.34 34.55 13.46
CA TRP A 927 15.73 35.00 13.32
C TRP A 927 16.05 35.28 11.85
N SER A 928 16.90 36.27 11.52
CA SER A 928 17.42 36.49 10.15
C SER A 928 16.41 36.37 8.98
N LYS A 929 15.15 36.78 9.17
CA LYS A 929 13.99 36.65 8.24
C LYS A 929 13.44 35.23 8.04
N ARG A 930 13.93 34.24 8.77
CA ARG A 930 13.36 32.90 8.91
C ARG A 930 12.45 32.84 10.13
N GLU A 931 11.54 31.89 10.12
CA GLU A 931 10.79 31.46 11.29
C GLU A 931 10.63 29.95 11.29
N ALA A 932 10.53 29.36 12.47
CA ALA A 932 10.19 27.96 12.68
C ALA A 932 9.19 27.86 13.84
N VAL A 933 8.39 26.81 13.83
CA VAL A 933 7.34 26.57 14.81
C VAL A 933 7.50 25.16 15.35
N GLU A 934 7.44 25.04 16.67
CA GLU A 934 7.52 23.77 17.39
C GLU A 934 6.46 23.71 18.48
N TRP A 935 6.17 22.51 18.96
CA TRP A 935 5.14 22.25 19.96
C TRP A 935 5.70 21.48 21.16
N SER A 936 5.17 21.77 22.35
CA SER A 936 5.35 20.92 23.53
C SER A 936 4.33 19.80 23.45
N ALA A 937 4.77 18.57 23.21
CA ALA A 937 3.92 17.40 23.13
C ALA A 937 4.26 16.38 24.21
N ALA A 938 3.37 15.43 24.45
CA ALA A 938 3.57 14.25 25.29
C ALA A 938 3.16 12.97 24.57
N GLY A 939 3.67 11.82 25.04
CA GLY A 939 3.59 10.57 24.28
C GLY A 939 4.32 10.74 22.95
N ASP A 940 5.63 10.61 22.92
CA ASP A 940 6.41 10.94 21.72
C ASP A 940 6.43 9.76 20.74
N GLY A 941 5.24 9.26 20.36
CA GLY A 941 5.06 8.14 19.46
C GLY A 941 5.07 6.77 20.16
N TYR A 942 6.02 5.91 19.81
CA TYR A 942 5.99 4.48 20.18
C TYR A 942 6.83 4.18 21.43
N LEU A 943 6.14 3.95 22.55
CA LEU A 943 6.70 3.59 23.85
C LEU A 943 7.77 4.58 24.36
N SER A 944 7.69 5.85 23.95
CA SER A 944 8.77 6.82 24.17
C SER A 944 8.30 8.15 24.74
N ARG A 945 9.20 8.76 25.52
CA ARG A 945 9.15 10.17 25.93
C ARG A 945 10.48 10.84 25.59
N ASN A 946 10.43 11.88 24.78
CA ASN A 946 11.58 12.71 24.43
C ASN A 946 12.01 13.60 25.61
N GLU A 947 13.22 14.16 25.53
CA GLU A 947 13.60 15.25 26.45
C GLU A 947 12.58 16.38 26.32
N HIS A 948 12.10 16.89 27.46
CA HIS A 948 11.09 17.96 27.52
C HIS A 948 11.70 19.33 27.20
N VAL A 949 12.25 19.44 25.99
CA VAL A 949 12.96 20.61 25.47
C VAL A 949 12.64 20.77 23.99
N ILE A 950 12.19 21.97 23.64
CA ILE A 950 11.98 22.37 22.26
C ILE A 950 13.31 22.83 21.68
N SER A 951 13.68 22.32 20.50
CA SER A 951 14.98 22.60 19.85
C SER A 951 14.76 23.22 18.47
N PHE A 952 15.55 24.25 18.16
CA PHE A 952 15.55 24.91 16.86
C PHE A 952 16.97 24.91 16.28
N GLY A 953 17.15 24.35 15.09
CA GLY A 953 18.30 24.66 14.25
C GLY A 953 18.12 26.04 13.61
N LEU A 954 19.17 26.85 13.62
CA LEU A 954 19.14 28.23 13.13
C LEU A 954 19.93 28.40 11.83
N GLY A 955 20.52 27.32 11.31
CA GLY A 955 21.45 27.34 10.19
C GLY A 955 22.68 28.21 10.50
N PRO A 956 23.31 28.85 9.50
CA PRO A 956 24.52 29.65 9.71
C PRO A 956 24.25 31.02 10.37
N ALA A 957 23.02 31.30 10.81
CA ALA A 957 22.63 32.60 11.31
C ALA A 957 22.97 32.76 12.81
N SER A 958 23.81 33.76 13.13
CA SER A 958 24.20 34.09 14.50
C SER A 958 23.44 35.30 15.09
N THR A 959 22.29 35.65 14.50
CA THR A 959 21.49 36.80 14.95
C THR A 959 20.64 36.45 16.16
N PRO A 960 20.36 37.40 17.08
CA PRO A 960 19.45 37.15 18.18
C PRO A 960 18.08 36.65 17.72
N VAL A 961 17.51 35.75 18.50
CA VAL A 961 16.24 35.08 18.26
C VAL A 961 15.14 35.79 19.05
N GLU A 962 13.98 35.93 18.42
CA GLU A 962 12.72 36.26 19.09
C GLU A 962 11.91 34.98 19.27
N ILE A 963 11.50 34.69 20.49
CA ILE A 963 10.65 33.54 20.85
C ILE A 963 9.26 34.05 21.23
N GLU A 964 8.24 33.55 20.55
CA GLU A 964 6.83 33.74 20.89
C GLU A 964 6.25 32.42 21.39
N VAL A 965 5.76 32.40 22.62
CA VAL A 965 5.06 31.25 23.21
C VAL A 965 3.56 31.55 23.25
N ARG A 966 2.77 30.63 22.69
CA ARG A 966 1.34 30.52 22.96
C ARG A 966 1.15 29.39 23.95
N TRP A 967 0.73 29.75 25.16
CA TRP A 967 0.53 28.82 26.26
C TRP A 967 -0.82 28.09 26.14
N PRO A 968 -0.95 26.88 26.70
CA PRO A 968 -2.23 26.17 26.80
C PRO A 968 -3.33 27.00 27.48
N SER A 969 -2.97 27.85 28.44
CA SER A 969 -3.88 28.85 29.06
C SER A 969 -4.49 29.87 28.07
N GLY A 970 -4.03 29.90 26.81
CA GLY A 970 -4.39 30.89 25.80
C GLY A 970 -3.60 32.19 25.88
N LYS A 971 -2.68 32.33 26.85
CA LYS A 971 -1.81 33.50 26.95
C LYS A 971 -0.75 33.49 25.85
N ARG A 972 -0.36 34.70 25.43
CA ARG A 972 0.73 34.93 24.50
C ARG A 972 1.87 35.68 25.19
N GLN A 973 3.08 35.14 25.12
CA GLN A 973 4.29 35.72 25.71
C GLN A 973 5.39 35.83 24.66
N VAL A 974 6.15 36.92 24.67
CA VAL A 974 7.20 37.16 23.67
C VAL A 974 8.49 37.57 24.39
N HIS A 975 9.58 36.90 24.05
CA HIS A 975 10.94 37.20 24.49
C HIS A 975 11.78 37.60 23.28
N ARG A 976 12.58 38.64 23.42
CA ARG A 976 13.40 39.22 22.34
C ARG A 976 14.87 39.19 22.72
N ASP A 977 15.72 39.35 21.71
CA ASP A 977 17.16 39.53 21.86
C ASP A 977 17.86 38.33 22.56
N ILE A 978 17.32 37.13 22.38
CA ILE A 978 17.91 35.92 22.94
C ILE A 978 19.11 35.51 22.07
N LYS A 979 20.25 35.21 22.69
CA LYS A 979 21.44 34.77 21.95
C LYS A 979 21.23 33.35 21.42
N VAL A 980 21.93 33.04 20.34
CA VAL A 980 22.06 31.68 19.80
C VAL A 980 23.00 30.84 20.68
N ASP A 981 23.02 29.53 20.44
CA ASP A 981 23.90 28.53 21.07
C ASP A 981 23.75 28.45 22.59
N GLN A 982 22.50 28.45 23.06
CA GLN A 982 22.16 28.30 24.48
C GLN A 982 20.78 27.68 24.66
N ARG A 983 20.58 27.10 25.85
CA ARG A 983 19.26 26.69 26.34
C ARG A 983 18.68 27.78 27.24
N VAL A 984 17.42 28.14 27.03
CA VAL A 984 16.70 29.09 27.88
C VAL A 984 15.45 28.48 28.51
N LEU A 985 15.22 28.82 29.77
CA LEU A 985 14.00 28.54 30.51
C LEU A 985 13.07 29.75 30.42
N ILE A 986 11.84 29.50 30.00
CA ILE A 986 10.76 30.49 29.95
C ILE A 986 9.65 30.03 30.88
N VAL A 987 9.32 30.89 31.86
CA VAL A 987 8.23 30.65 32.81
C VAL A 987 7.00 31.45 32.39
N GLU A 988 5.84 30.79 32.41
CA GLU A 988 4.57 31.41 32.05
C GLU A 988 4.29 32.67 32.89
N GLY A 989 3.96 33.77 32.20
CA GLY A 989 3.61 35.04 32.83
C GLY A 989 4.80 35.87 33.35
N GLN A 990 6.04 35.36 33.27
CA GLN A 990 7.23 36.10 33.64
C GLN A 990 7.83 36.86 32.45
N ALA A 991 8.27 38.11 32.68
CA ALA A 991 8.84 38.93 31.61
C ALA A 991 10.30 38.57 31.27
N GLU A 992 11.02 37.92 32.18
CA GLU A 992 12.41 37.51 32.03
C GLU A 992 12.50 36.05 31.54
N HIS A 993 13.54 35.73 30.78
CA HIS A 993 13.97 34.37 30.49
C HIS A 993 15.28 34.08 31.24
N TYR A 994 15.53 32.82 31.53
CA TYR A 994 16.70 32.38 32.31
C TYR A 994 17.59 31.49 31.44
N GLY A 995 18.89 31.80 31.36
CA GLY A 995 19.84 30.91 30.69
C GLY A 995 20.11 29.68 31.55
N VAL A 996 20.13 28.50 30.93
CA VAL A 996 20.44 27.23 31.60
C VAL A 996 21.92 26.90 31.41
N PHE A 997 22.39 26.87 30.16
CA PHE A 997 23.80 26.71 29.77
C PHE A 997 24.09 27.31 28.39
#